data_AF-A0A8R7PES1-F1
#
_entry.id   AF-A0A8R7PES1-F1
#
_cell.length_a   1.000
_cell.length_b   1.000
_cell.length_c   1.000
_cell.angle_alpha   90.00
_cell.angle_beta   90.00
_cell.angle_gamma   90.00
#
_symmetry.space_group_name_H-M   'P 1'
#
loop_
_entity.id
_entity.type
_entity.pdbx_description
1 polymer ?
#
loop_
_entity_poly.entity_id
_entity_poly.type
_entity_poly.pdbx_seq_one_letter_code
_entity_poly.pdbx_strand_id
1 'polypeptide(L)'
;MPHCRLLLAAVALLGAVAAAVAQQPLASPSDLAGLYSLRASLGLRAREWPARADPCTAWVGVMCRAGRVVGVSVAGFRRTRLASRAPAFAVDGLRNLTALELFNASGFPLPGEVPAWFSRGLPPPLAVLDLRYAAVNGTLPPDLGSSGNLTRLLLSGNSLSGQVPETLLSVKGLRVLDLSTNNFTGELPSVSVGAGDVAASLFNISGNSLYGVATDAIGALKTRFRLVDVSSNYLDGNWNGSDATVDVSVNCFSGVSGQRRRVDCEDFYRREGVRLVDIPVPAPLPQPSPEKSRGISKNVLIGVLAAAAALMVMFLVALLFCLMRRRQRGGGRGAETNEEGARGMRRRDSSVNPVASSPVAVSPRADATPKDAIAVFGELTYEQLVHATGGFGDDNLLKHGHSGDIYHGVLENGAHVIVKKIGTKSINTVSSELDFYSRYSHERIVPLLGHLANNDEEFLSYKYMPKADLTNALHKKPVDTEDGLHSLDWITRLKIATGVAEAMCFLHDECSPPFVHRDIQASSVLLDDKFEVRLGSMSNICAQQSAGSQNVFSRILRSSKSLDKNTSGPPATCSYDVYCFGKVILELVTGNFGVSGSNDAGSEEWLAGTTNRISISDKDSITNIIDPLLVVDEDHLEEVWAVAIVAKTCLNSKPSRRPSARYVLKALENPLRVVRAGSQSNSARLRSSSSRSSWQSAFLQGNRYQSYEVMSPSGRMLDRRGSVRSHISGGEASSSFKRSLREIAPDPQVLDEDVAV
;
A
#
# COMPACT_ATOMS: atom_id res chain seq x y z
N MET A 1 45.20 48.36 -5.85
CA MET A 1 45.02 46.90 -5.73
C MET A 1 44.94 46.27 -7.12
N PRO A 2 45.94 45.49 -7.58
CA PRO A 2 45.90 44.86 -8.90
C PRO A 2 45.34 43.42 -8.90
N HIS A 3 45.44 42.68 -7.79
CA HIS A 3 45.27 41.22 -7.77
C HIS A 3 43.84 40.71 -8.04
N CYS A 4 42.80 41.53 -7.85
CA CYS A 4 41.41 41.13 -8.15
C CYS A 4 41.14 40.92 -9.65
N ARG A 5 41.93 41.49 -10.58
CA ARG A 5 41.68 41.33 -12.03
C ARG A 5 42.31 40.06 -12.64
N LEU A 6 43.37 39.51 -12.05
CA LEU A 6 43.93 38.23 -12.53
C LEU A 6 43.04 37.02 -12.19
N LEU A 7 42.42 37.02 -11.00
CA LEU A 7 41.56 35.91 -10.56
C LEU A 7 40.31 35.74 -11.46
N LEU A 8 39.69 36.84 -11.89
CA LEU A 8 38.56 36.79 -12.83
C LEU A 8 38.96 36.25 -14.22
N ALA A 9 40.17 36.57 -14.70
CA ALA A 9 40.69 36.00 -15.95
C ALA A 9 41.01 34.50 -15.81
N ALA A 10 41.56 34.07 -14.68
CA ALA A 10 41.85 32.66 -14.40
C ALA A 10 40.58 31.81 -14.29
N VAL A 11 39.53 32.32 -13.63
CA VAL A 11 38.22 31.64 -13.52
C VAL A 11 37.52 31.59 -14.89
N ALA A 12 37.63 32.63 -15.72
CA ALA A 12 37.09 32.60 -17.09
C ALA A 12 37.76 31.56 -17.99
N LEU A 13 39.07 31.29 -17.80
CA LEU A 13 39.79 30.25 -18.53
C LEU A 13 39.57 28.83 -17.96
N LEU A 14 39.37 28.69 -16.65
CA LEU A 14 38.99 27.41 -16.04
C LEU A 14 37.53 27.03 -16.32
N GLY A 15 36.65 28.01 -16.55
CA GLY A 15 35.28 27.80 -17.03
C GLY A 15 35.19 27.28 -18.48
N ALA A 16 36.30 27.28 -19.23
CA ALA A 16 36.32 26.92 -20.65
C ALA A 16 36.66 25.44 -20.96
N VAL A 17 36.82 24.59 -19.94
CA VAL A 17 37.04 23.12 -20.11
C VAL A 17 35.92 22.28 -19.48
N ALA A 18 34.81 22.92 -19.09
CA ALA A 18 33.51 22.26 -19.11
C ALA A 18 33.04 22.13 -20.57
N ALA A 19 33.77 21.33 -21.35
CA ALA A 19 33.46 21.09 -22.75
C ALA A 19 32.07 20.43 -22.81
N ALA A 20 31.11 21.14 -23.40
CA ALA A 20 29.90 20.50 -23.86
C ALA A 20 30.33 19.41 -24.85
N VAL A 21 30.19 18.15 -24.45
CA VAL A 21 30.46 17.01 -25.33
C VAL A 21 29.36 17.01 -26.37
N ALA A 22 29.58 17.77 -27.44
CA ALA A 22 28.76 17.72 -28.64
C ALA A 22 28.67 16.25 -29.04
N GLN A 23 27.45 15.70 -29.01
CA GLN A 23 27.22 14.29 -29.25
C GLN A 23 27.70 13.96 -30.66
N GLN A 24 28.88 13.33 -30.73
CA GLN A 24 29.49 12.97 -31.99
C GLN A 24 28.58 11.97 -32.70
N PRO A 25 28.37 12.11 -34.03
CA PRO A 25 27.58 11.15 -34.78
C PRO A 25 28.21 9.76 -34.71
N LEU A 26 27.40 8.73 -34.94
CA LEU A 26 27.80 7.34 -34.85
C LEU A 26 28.84 7.02 -35.93
N ALA A 27 30.09 6.81 -35.49
CA ALA A 27 31.22 6.56 -36.38
C ALA A 27 31.40 5.07 -36.72
N SER A 28 30.81 4.16 -35.93
CA SER A 28 30.97 2.72 -36.09
C SER A 28 29.89 2.07 -36.98
N PRO A 29 30.25 1.47 -38.14
CA PRO A 29 29.29 0.77 -38.98
C PRO A 29 28.71 -0.51 -38.34
N SER A 30 29.47 -1.19 -37.47
CA SER A 30 28.95 -2.37 -36.74
C SER A 30 27.88 -1.96 -35.75
N ASP A 31 28.10 -0.86 -35.03
CA ASP A 31 27.17 -0.36 -34.02
C ASP A 31 25.88 0.12 -34.71
N LEU A 32 26.01 0.82 -35.84
CA LEU A 32 24.91 1.23 -36.71
C LEU A 32 24.08 0.02 -37.18
N ALA A 33 24.74 -1.03 -37.69
CA ALA A 33 24.07 -2.26 -38.12
C ALA A 33 23.39 -3.00 -36.95
N GLY A 34 24.00 -3.02 -35.76
CA GLY A 34 23.41 -3.57 -34.55
C GLY A 34 22.14 -2.84 -34.12
N LEU A 35 22.18 -1.50 -34.11
CA LEU A 35 21.02 -0.66 -33.79
C LEU A 35 19.88 -0.81 -34.82
N TYR A 36 20.17 -0.83 -36.12
CA TYR A 36 19.13 -1.07 -37.14
C TYR A 36 18.57 -2.50 -37.10
N SER A 37 19.38 -3.49 -36.72
CA SER A 37 18.91 -4.86 -36.47
C SER A 37 17.92 -4.89 -35.29
N LEU A 38 18.31 -4.36 -34.12
CA LEU A 38 17.45 -4.27 -32.94
C LEU A 38 16.14 -3.52 -33.21
N ARG A 39 16.22 -2.44 -33.99
CA ARG A 39 15.04 -1.68 -34.40
C ARG A 39 14.02 -2.53 -35.13
N ALA A 40 14.48 -3.36 -36.07
CA ALA A 40 13.63 -4.21 -36.89
C ALA A 40 13.08 -5.40 -36.10
N SER A 41 13.94 -6.08 -35.32
CA SER A 41 13.58 -7.29 -34.57
C SER A 41 12.67 -7.01 -33.36
N LEU A 42 12.88 -5.88 -32.68
CA LEU A 42 11.99 -5.40 -31.62
C LEU A 42 10.79 -4.62 -32.18
N GLY A 43 10.87 -4.19 -33.45
CA GLY A 43 9.82 -3.46 -34.15
C GLY A 43 9.48 -2.11 -33.53
N LEU A 44 10.52 -1.32 -33.22
CA LEU A 44 10.44 -0.03 -32.53
C LEU A 44 9.87 1.08 -33.43
N ARG A 45 9.27 2.11 -32.83
CA ARG A 45 8.52 3.14 -33.57
C ARG A 45 9.48 4.20 -34.12
N ALA A 46 9.13 4.75 -35.28
CA ALA A 46 9.91 5.83 -35.91
C ALA A 46 9.99 7.13 -35.07
N ARG A 47 9.07 7.32 -34.10
CA ARG A 47 9.13 8.40 -33.09
C ARG A 47 10.25 8.22 -32.07
N GLU A 48 10.58 6.97 -31.73
CA GLU A 48 11.62 6.64 -30.76
C GLU A 48 12.98 6.62 -31.48
N TRP A 49 13.08 5.81 -32.53
CA TRP A 49 14.28 5.60 -33.34
C TRP A 49 13.98 5.99 -34.80
N PRO A 50 14.21 7.24 -35.24
CA PRO A 50 13.92 7.71 -36.62
C PRO A 50 14.82 7.10 -37.72
N ALA A 51 14.31 6.95 -38.95
CA ALA A 51 15.01 6.21 -40.04
C ALA A 51 16.01 7.02 -40.88
N ARG A 52 16.10 8.33 -40.67
CA ARG A 52 16.93 9.26 -41.46
C ARG A 52 17.70 10.27 -40.60
N ALA A 53 17.86 9.95 -39.32
CA ALA A 53 18.66 10.73 -38.38
C ALA A 53 19.67 9.80 -37.68
N ASP A 54 20.77 10.39 -37.22
CA ASP A 54 21.87 9.68 -36.59
C ASP A 54 21.47 9.11 -35.20
N PRO A 55 21.84 7.87 -34.84
CA PRO A 55 21.43 7.30 -33.56
C PRO A 55 22.03 7.96 -32.32
N CYS A 56 23.26 8.48 -32.38
CA CYS A 56 23.92 9.10 -31.22
C CYS A 56 23.35 10.48 -30.85
N THR A 57 22.64 11.12 -31.78
CA THR A 57 22.07 12.46 -31.64
C THR A 57 20.53 12.48 -31.61
N ALA A 58 19.85 11.49 -32.19
CA ALA A 58 18.40 11.53 -32.39
C ALA A 58 17.62 10.24 -32.05
N TRP A 59 18.25 9.16 -31.58
CA TRP A 59 17.52 7.95 -31.16
C TRP A 59 17.37 7.93 -29.64
N VAL A 60 16.12 7.93 -29.16
CA VAL A 60 15.82 7.92 -27.73
C VAL A 60 16.49 6.72 -27.05
N GLY A 61 17.14 6.95 -25.90
CA GLY A 61 17.77 5.90 -25.11
C GLY A 61 19.07 5.30 -25.69
N VAL A 62 19.55 5.75 -26.85
CA VAL A 62 20.89 5.41 -27.36
C VAL A 62 21.92 6.34 -26.71
N MET A 63 22.96 5.77 -26.12
CA MET A 63 24.04 6.50 -25.44
C MET A 63 25.36 6.22 -26.13
N CYS A 64 26.06 7.27 -26.57
CA CYS A 64 27.32 7.14 -27.29
C CYS A 64 28.50 7.82 -26.60
N ARG A 65 29.70 7.27 -26.80
CA ARG A 65 30.97 7.83 -26.35
C ARG A 65 32.00 7.66 -27.47
N ALA A 66 32.66 8.75 -27.89
CA ALA A 66 33.65 8.75 -28.98
C ALA A 66 33.18 8.02 -30.27
N GLY A 67 31.93 8.28 -30.71
CA GLY A 67 31.37 7.66 -31.91
C GLY A 67 31.07 6.15 -31.81
N ARG A 68 31.06 5.58 -30.60
CA ARG A 68 30.67 4.19 -30.28
C ARG A 68 29.42 4.15 -29.40
N VAL A 69 28.58 3.13 -29.56
CA VAL A 69 27.41 2.90 -28.68
C VAL A 69 27.87 2.23 -27.38
N VAL A 70 27.66 2.92 -26.26
CA VAL A 70 27.99 2.44 -24.90
C VAL A 70 26.75 2.12 -24.07
N GLY A 71 25.56 2.60 -24.45
CA GLY A 71 24.31 2.27 -23.77
C GLY A 71 23.13 2.20 -24.73
N VAL A 72 22.21 1.27 -24.46
CA VAL A 72 20.93 1.16 -25.17
C VAL A 72 19.82 0.95 -24.15
N SER A 73 18.86 1.87 -24.11
CA SER A 73 17.64 1.78 -23.32
C SER A 73 16.41 1.82 -24.21
N VAL A 74 15.59 0.77 -24.15
CA VAL A 74 14.25 0.67 -24.77
C VAL A 74 13.14 0.61 -23.72
N ALA A 75 13.48 0.89 -22.46
CA ALA A 75 12.54 0.86 -21.34
C ALA A 75 11.37 1.83 -21.56
N GLY A 76 10.15 1.36 -21.32
CA GLY A 76 8.91 2.11 -21.57
C GLY A 76 8.49 2.25 -23.04
N PHE A 77 9.31 1.86 -24.02
CA PHE A 77 8.93 1.89 -25.43
C PHE A 77 7.75 0.92 -25.70
N ARG A 78 7.09 1.09 -26.85
CA ARG A 78 6.03 0.17 -27.27
C ARG A 78 6.29 -0.32 -28.69
N ARG A 79 6.21 -1.63 -28.90
CA ARG A 79 6.25 -2.24 -30.25
C ARG A 79 5.25 -1.56 -31.20
N THR A 80 5.57 -1.55 -32.49
CA THR A 80 4.64 -1.19 -33.57
C THR A 80 3.48 -2.19 -33.62
N ARG A 81 2.31 -1.78 -34.16
CA ARG A 81 1.10 -2.64 -34.27
C ARG A 81 1.37 -3.99 -34.95
N LEU A 82 2.36 -4.06 -35.85
CA LEU A 82 2.79 -5.31 -36.50
C LEU A 82 3.61 -6.19 -35.55
N ALA A 83 4.67 -5.65 -34.94
CA ALA A 83 5.53 -6.39 -34.02
C ALA A 83 4.85 -6.75 -32.67
N SER A 84 3.73 -6.10 -32.33
CA SER A 84 2.85 -6.52 -31.24
C SER A 84 2.05 -7.79 -31.51
N ARG A 85 1.95 -8.28 -32.77
CA ARG A 85 1.22 -9.52 -33.09
C ARG A 85 2.05 -10.79 -32.87
N ALA A 86 3.37 -10.68 -32.94
CA ALA A 86 4.32 -11.76 -32.69
C ALA A 86 5.55 -11.17 -31.96
N PRO A 87 5.39 -10.75 -30.69
CA PRO A 87 6.50 -10.28 -29.88
C PRO A 87 7.45 -11.43 -29.55
N ALA A 88 8.75 -11.18 -29.56
CA ALA A 88 9.78 -12.17 -29.25
C ALA A 88 11.04 -11.50 -28.67
N PHE A 89 11.85 -12.24 -27.91
CA PHE A 89 13.15 -11.83 -27.36
C PHE A 89 14.26 -11.77 -28.45
N ALA A 90 13.98 -11.12 -29.58
CA ALA A 90 14.88 -11.04 -30.72
C ALA A 90 15.87 -9.85 -30.57
N VAL A 91 16.98 -10.07 -29.85
CA VAL A 91 17.97 -9.03 -29.52
C VAL A 91 19.37 -9.24 -30.11
N ASP A 92 19.52 -10.09 -31.13
CA ASP A 92 20.82 -10.44 -31.73
C ASP A 92 21.67 -9.26 -32.23
N GLY A 93 21.05 -8.12 -32.56
CA GLY A 93 21.78 -6.89 -32.89
C GLY A 93 22.67 -6.35 -31.76
N LEU A 94 22.44 -6.74 -30.49
CA LEU A 94 23.33 -6.44 -29.37
C LEU A 94 24.75 -6.98 -29.58
N ARG A 95 24.91 -8.12 -30.27
CA ARG A 95 26.23 -8.75 -30.51
C ARG A 95 27.18 -7.85 -31.30
N ASN A 96 26.63 -6.96 -32.13
CA ASN A 96 27.41 -6.01 -32.93
C ASN A 96 27.85 -4.78 -32.13
N LEU A 97 27.24 -4.52 -30.97
CA LEU A 97 27.51 -3.35 -30.12
C LEU A 97 28.71 -3.64 -29.22
N THR A 98 29.90 -3.81 -29.79
CA THR A 98 31.09 -4.31 -29.07
C THR A 98 31.64 -3.37 -27.99
N ALA A 99 31.11 -2.14 -27.88
CA ALA A 99 31.42 -1.16 -26.84
C ALA A 99 30.32 -1.01 -25.76
N LEU A 100 29.26 -1.83 -25.80
CA LEU A 100 28.07 -1.68 -24.96
C LEU A 100 28.36 -2.01 -23.48
N GLU A 101 28.15 -1.02 -22.61
CA GLU A 101 28.29 -1.11 -21.16
C GLU A 101 26.95 -1.32 -20.45
N LEU A 102 25.84 -0.88 -21.06
CA LEU A 102 24.49 -0.95 -20.50
C LEU A 102 23.44 -1.37 -21.54
N PHE A 103 22.64 -2.38 -21.21
CA PHE A 103 21.36 -2.66 -21.88
C PHE A 103 20.20 -2.61 -20.87
N ASN A 104 19.15 -1.84 -21.19
CA ASN A 104 17.95 -1.74 -20.39
C ASN A 104 16.69 -1.87 -21.26
N ALA A 105 15.92 -2.93 -21.03
CA ALA A 105 14.61 -3.18 -21.63
C ALA A 105 13.52 -3.37 -20.56
N SER A 106 13.68 -2.80 -19.37
CA SER A 106 12.69 -2.93 -18.30
C SER A 106 11.32 -2.37 -18.71
N GLY A 107 10.27 -3.15 -18.46
CA GLY A 107 8.90 -2.84 -18.90
C GLY A 107 8.65 -2.94 -20.40
N PHE A 108 9.63 -3.35 -21.21
CA PHE A 108 9.46 -3.58 -22.66
C PHE A 108 9.26 -5.08 -22.93
N PRO A 109 8.13 -5.50 -23.54
CA PRO A 109 7.86 -6.92 -23.77
C PRO A 109 8.89 -7.62 -24.68
N LEU A 110 9.68 -8.51 -24.08
CA LEU A 110 10.63 -9.46 -24.67
C LEU A 110 10.21 -10.92 -24.34
N PRO A 111 8.98 -11.36 -24.64
CA PRO A 111 8.55 -12.71 -24.33
C PRO A 111 9.33 -13.77 -25.12
N GLY A 112 9.46 -14.95 -24.52
CA GLY A 112 10.37 -16.01 -24.96
C GLY A 112 11.58 -16.12 -24.04
N GLU A 113 12.39 -17.16 -24.30
CA GLU A 113 13.54 -17.52 -23.47
C GLU A 113 14.70 -16.55 -23.61
N VAL A 114 15.53 -16.44 -22.57
CA VAL A 114 16.83 -15.75 -22.65
C VAL A 114 17.69 -16.45 -23.71
N PRO A 115 18.08 -15.79 -24.82
CA PRO A 115 18.76 -16.47 -25.91
C PRO A 115 20.05 -17.14 -25.45
N ALA A 116 20.21 -18.45 -25.72
CA ALA A 116 21.31 -19.28 -25.23
C ALA A 116 22.72 -18.74 -25.55
N TRP A 117 22.85 -17.86 -26.55
CA TRP A 117 24.11 -17.18 -26.86
C TRP A 117 24.56 -16.18 -25.79
N PHE A 118 23.68 -15.70 -24.90
CA PHE A 118 24.01 -14.75 -23.83
C PHE A 118 25.19 -15.22 -22.97
N SER A 119 25.32 -16.53 -22.78
CA SER A 119 26.45 -17.18 -22.11
C SER A 119 27.84 -16.74 -22.57
N ARG A 120 28.04 -16.50 -23.88
CA ARG A 120 29.37 -16.21 -24.46
C ARG A 120 29.39 -15.12 -25.53
N GLY A 121 28.22 -14.58 -25.89
CA GLY A 121 28.03 -13.58 -26.95
C GLY A 121 27.54 -12.21 -26.47
N LEU A 122 27.39 -11.99 -25.17
CA LEU A 122 27.22 -10.64 -24.61
C LEU A 122 28.51 -9.82 -24.85
N PRO A 123 28.40 -8.51 -25.18
CA PRO A 123 29.58 -7.65 -25.34
C PRO A 123 30.48 -7.66 -24.08
N PRO A 124 31.81 -7.83 -24.21
CA PRO A 124 32.72 -7.85 -23.06
C PRO A 124 32.67 -6.62 -22.13
N PRO A 125 32.33 -5.39 -22.59
CA PRO A 125 32.15 -4.24 -21.69
C PRO A 125 30.84 -4.24 -20.88
N LEU A 126 29.90 -5.18 -21.12
CA LEU A 126 28.54 -5.10 -20.58
C LEU A 126 28.54 -5.28 -19.06
N ALA A 127 28.35 -4.16 -18.36
CA ALA A 127 28.35 -4.07 -16.90
C ALA A 127 26.92 -4.07 -16.32
N VAL A 128 25.90 -3.65 -17.09
CA VAL A 128 24.51 -3.56 -16.64
C VAL A 128 23.57 -4.22 -17.66
N LEU A 129 22.79 -5.20 -17.18
CA LEU A 129 21.69 -5.82 -17.92
C LEU A 129 20.39 -5.74 -17.09
N ASP A 130 19.42 -4.96 -17.57
CA ASP A 130 18.13 -4.72 -16.90
C ASP A 130 16.97 -5.15 -17.81
N LEU A 131 16.28 -6.23 -17.41
CA LEU A 131 15.15 -6.85 -18.11
C LEU A 131 13.94 -7.00 -17.17
N ARG A 132 13.84 -6.19 -16.11
CA ARG A 132 12.75 -6.30 -15.12
C ARG A 132 11.39 -6.01 -15.75
N TYR A 133 10.38 -6.84 -15.46
CA TYR A 133 9.04 -6.73 -16.04
C TYR A 133 9.02 -6.74 -17.58
N ALA A 134 9.91 -7.53 -18.20
CA ALA A 134 9.99 -7.68 -19.66
C ALA A 134 9.19 -8.88 -20.21
N ALA A 135 8.47 -9.62 -19.35
CA ALA A 135 7.73 -10.84 -19.68
C ALA A 135 8.59 -11.99 -20.25
N VAL A 136 9.87 -12.03 -19.88
CA VAL A 136 10.81 -13.11 -20.23
C VAL A 136 10.39 -14.42 -19.53
N ASN A 137 10.54 -15.57 -20.19
CA ASN A 137 10.25 -16.87 -19.60
C ASN A 137 11.36 -17.90 -19.87
N GLY A 138 11.10 -19.18 -19.58
CA GLY A 138 12.08 -20.27 -19.73
C GLY A 138 13.21 -20.23 -18.71
N THR A 139 14.31 -20.92 -18.99
CA THR A 139 15.45 -21.05 -18.05
C THR A 139 16.56 -20.03 -18.29
N LEU A 140 17.40 -19.77 -17.28
CA LEU A 140 18.66 -19.02 -17.47
C LEU A 140 19.74 -19.92 -18.10
N PRO A 141 20.47 -19.44 -19.13
CA PRO A 141 21.57 -20.20 -19.73
C PRO A 141 22.65 -20.60 -18.68
N PRO A 142 23.06 -21.87 -18.58
CA PRO A 142 23.97 -22.34 -17.53
C PRO A 142 25.31 -21.59 -17.44
N ASP A 143 25.82 -21.12 -18.59
CA ASP A 143 27.08 -20.38 -18.70
C ASP A 143 26.91 -18.84 -18.56
N LEU A 144 25.74 -18.31 -18.17
CA LEU A 144 25.44 -16.86 -18.20
C LEU A 144 26.46 -15.98 -17.44
N GLY A 145 27.12 -16.51 -16.40
CA GLY A 145 28.18 -15.79 -15.68
C GLY A 145 29.50 -15.64 -16.46
N SER A 146 29.70 -16.38 -17.55
CA SER A 146 30.98 -16.45 -18.28
C SER A 146 31.34 -15.15 -19.04
N SER A 147 30.41 -14.20 -19.13
CA SER A 147 30.67 -12.84 -19.66
C SER A 147 31.63 -12.01 -18.77
N GLY A 148 31.80 -12.39 -17.50
CA GLY A 148 32.87 -11.94 -16.61
C GLY A 148 32.78 -10.50 -16.07
N ASN A 149 32.17 -9.57 -16.81
CA ASN A 149 32.19 -8.14 -16.53
C ASN A 149 30.86 -7.56 -16.00
N LEU A 150 29.81 -8.39 -15.89
CA LEU A 150 28.52 -7.99 -15.35
C LEU A 150 28.64 -7.52 -13.89
N THR A 151 28.21 -6.28 -13.63
CA THR A 151 28.16 -5.67 -12.29
C THR A 151 26.74 -5.60 -11.72
N ARG A 152 25.73 -5.51 -12.59
CA ARG A 152 24.31 -5.48 -12.23
C ARG A 152 23.50 -6.33 -13.22
N LEU A 153 22.82 -7.35 -12.72
CA LEU A 153 21.86 -8.16 -13.46
C LEU A 153 20.49 -8.06 -12.77
N LEU A 154 19.50 -7.51 -13.47
CA LEU A 154 18.18 -7.22 -12.93
C LEU A 154 17.12 -7.91 -13.80
N LEU A 155 16.52 -9.00 -13.30
CA LEU A 155 15.58 -9.87 -14.01
C LEU A 155 14.26 -10.06 -13.25
N SER A 156 13.99 -9.26 -12.22
CA SER A 156 12.80 -9.39 -11.38
C SER A 156 11.48 -9.09 -12.09
N GLY A 157 10.41 -9.75 -11.64
CA GLY A 157 9.07 -9.60 -12.21
C GLY A 157 8.93 -10.21 -13.60
N ASN A 158 9.48 -11.41 -13.80
CA ASN A 158 9.38 -12.18 -15.05
C ASN A 158 8.83 -13.60 -14.76
N SER A 159 8.79 -14.45 -15.78
CA SER A 159 8.35 -15.85 -15.68
C SER A 159 9.52 -16.83 -15.89
N LEU A 160 10.72 -16.45 -15.43
CA LEU A 160 11.90 -17.31 -15.50
C LEU A 160 11.77 -18.48 -14.53
N SER A 161 12.28 -19.65 -14.91
CA SER A 161 12.10 -20.90 -14.18
C SER A 161 13.34 -21.80 -14.16
N GLY A 162 13.27 -22.89 -13.39
CA GLY A 162 14.36 -23.86 -13.25
C GLY A 162 15.43 -23.40 -12.26
N GLN A 163 16.62 -24.01 -12.33
CA GLN A 163 17.70 -23.76 -11.37
C GLN A 163 18.48 -22.48 -11.67
N VAL A 164 19.00 -21.85 -10.62
CA VAL A 164 19.91 -20.69 -10.69
C VAL A 164 21.30 -21.18 -11.12
N PRO A 165 21.90 -20.68 -12.21
CA PRO A 165 23.22 -21.15 -12.64
C PRO A 165 24.35 -20.77 -11.66
N GLU A 166 25.15 -21.74 -11.22
CA GLU A 166 26.29 -21.51 -10.31
C GLU A 166 27.33 -20.53 -10.89
N THR A 167 27.47 -20.52 -12.22
CA THR A 167 28.38 -19.61 -12.93
C THR A 167 28.02 -18.15 -12.68
N LEU A 168 26.73 -17.82 -12.52
CA LEU A 168 26.25 -16.47 -12.23
C LEU A 168 26.62 -16.04 -10.80
N LEU A 169 26.58 -16.97 -9.85
CA LEU A 169 27.10 -16.76 -8.50
C LEU A 169 28.64 -16.71 -8.46
N SER A 170 29.34 -17.12 -9.52
CA SER A 170 30.82 -17.08 -9.61
C SER A 170 31.37 -15.75 -10.14
N VAL A 171 30.53 -14.83 -10.64
CA VAL A 171 30.97 -13.57 -11.30
C VAL A 171 31.58 -12.58 -10.30
N LYS A 172 32.91 -12.41 -10.35
CA LYS A 172 33.67 -11.57 -9.40
C LYS A 172 33.26 -10.10 -9.38
N GLY A 173 32.80 -9.54 -10.50
CA GLY A 173 32.37 -8.14 -10.61
C GLY A 173 30.92 -7.86 -10.20
N LEU A 174 30.10 -8.90 -10.00
CA LEU A 174 28.65 -8.77 -9.81
C LEU A 174 28.33 -8.23 -8.41
N ARG A 175 27.90 -6.97 -8.34
CA ARG A 175 27.47 -6.29 -7.11
C ARG A 175 25.97 -6.42 -6.88
N VAL A 176 25.16 -6.34 -7.94
CA VAL A 176 23.69 -6.44 -7.82
C VAL A 176 23.18 -7.60 -8.67
N LEU A 177 22.50 -8.55 -8.03
CA LEU A 177 21.77 -9.63 -8.67
C LEU A 177 20.35 -9.64 -8.12
N ASP A 178 19.37 -9.33 -8.97
CA ASP A 178 17.95 -9.32 -8.62
C ASP A 178 17.18 -10.29 -9.53
N LEU A 179 16.77 -11.40 -8.94
CA LEU A 179 16.01 -12.50 -9.54
C LEU A 179 14.62 -12.64 -8.89
N SER A 180 14.21 -11.66 -8.07
CA SER A 180 12.96 -11.72 -7.29
C SER A 180 11.69 -11.74 -8.14
N THR A 181 10.59 -12.29 -7.62
CA THR A 181 9.32 -12.42 -8.35
C THR A 181 9.50 -13.11 -9.71
N ASN A 182 9.87 -14.40 -9.64
CA ASN A 182 10.02 -15.33 -10.76
C ASN A 182 9.53 -16.73 -10.31
N ASN A 183 9.80 -17.78 -11.08
CA ASN A 183 9.48 -19.17 -10.73
C ASN A 183 10.73 -20.08 -10.72
N PHE A 184 11.86 -19.59 -10.20
CA PHE A 184 13.06 -20.39 -10.02
C PHE A 184 12.83 -21.51 -8.98
N THR A 185 13.37 -22.70 -9.24
CA THR A 185 13.20 -23.93 -8.45
C THR A 185 14.54 -24.61 -8.15
N GLY A 186 14.53 -25.58 -7.23
CA GLY A 186 15.73 -26.31 -6.82
C GLY A 186 16.50 -25.63 -5.69
N GLU A 187 17.72 -26.11 -5.47
CA GLU A 187 18.58 -25.68 -4.36
C GLU A 187 19.34 -24.39 -4.65
N LEU A 188 19.62 -23.61 -3.61
CA LEU A 188 20.38 -22.37 -3.69
C LEU A 188 21.90 -22.70 -3.80
N PRO A 189 22.60 -22.38 -4.90
CA PRO A 189 23.94 -22.93 -5.11
C PRO A 189 25.02 -22.38 -4.16
N SER A 190 25.82 -23.28 -3.59
CA SER A 190 26.80 -23.02 -2.53
C SER A 190 28.19 -22.62 -3.05
N VAL A 191 28.26 -21.54 -3.83
CA VAL A 191 29.52 -21.11 -4.47
C VAL A 191 30.45 -20.35 -3.52
N SER A 192 31.58 -20.98 -3.18
CA SER A 192 32.66 -20.39 -2.36
C SER A 192 33.51 -19.37 -3.13
N VAL A 193 33.02 -18.14 -3.28
CA VAL A 193 33.77 -17.03 -3.90
C VAL A 193 34.56 -16.25 -2.83
N GLY A 194 35.82 -15.91 -3.13
CA GLY A 194 36.63 -15.05 -2.24
C GLY A 194 36.00 -13.67 -2.02
N ALA A 195 36.19 -13.12 -0.81
CA ALA A 195 35.51 -11.92 -0.32
C ALA A 195 35.51 -10.76 -1.33
N GLY A 196 34.30 -10.30 -1.68
CA GLY A 196 34.09 -9.18 -2.60
C GLY A 196 34.16 -7.81 -1.92
N ASP A 197 34.23 -6.75 -2.72
CA ASP A 197 34.11 -5.38 -2.22
C ASP A 197 32.65 -5.10 -1.80
N VAL A 198 32.40 -5.14 -0.49
CA VAL A 198 31.06 -5.12 0.17
C VAL A 198 30.36 -3.75 0.04
N ALA A 199 30.97 -2.77 -0.62
CA ALA A 199 30.37 -1.46 -0.90
C ALA A 199 29.17 -1.58 -1.88
N ALA A 200 27.97 -1.53 -1.29
CA ALA A 200 26.67 -1.48 -1.97
C ALA A 200 26.34 -2.67 -2.88
N SER A 201 26.58 -3.89 -2.39
CA SER A 201 26.16 -5.14 -3.06
C SER A 201 24.83 -5.70 -2.52
N LEU A 202 23.99 -6.21 -3.42
CA LEU A 202 22.65 -6.77 -3.16
C LEU A 202 22.47 -8.08 -3.93
N PHE A 203 22.04 -9.12 -3.23
CA PHE A 203 21.46 -10.32 -3.81
C PHE A 203 19.99 -10.39 -3.39
N ASN A 204 19.09 -10.47 -4.37
CA ASN A 204 17.66 -10.68 -4.12
C ASN A 204 17.16 -11.83 -5.00
N ILE A 205 16.49 -12.80 -4.38
CA ILE A 205 15.81 -13.92 -5.04
C ILE A 205 14.43 -14.20 -4.43
N SER A 206 13.85 -13.24 -3.71
CA SER A 206 12.59 -13.43 -3.00
C SER A 206 11.39 -13.62 -3.92
N GLY A 207 10.38 -14.34 -3.44
CA GLY A 207 9.20 -14.67 -4.25
C GLY A 207 9.55 -15.57 -5.43
N ASN A 208 10.09 -16.75 -5.11
CA ASN A 208 10.43 -17.84 -6.02
C ASN A 208 10.05 -19.18 -5.36
N SER A 209 10.33 -20.29 -6.03
CA SER A 209 9.99 -21.67 -5.63
C SER A 209 11.22 -22.49 -5.24
N LEU A 210 12.29 -21.84 -4.74
CA LEU A 210 13.52 -22.51 -4.31
C LEU A 210 13.33 -23.28 -3.01
N TYR A 211 14.05 -24.38 -2.84
CA TYR A 211 13.94 -25.29 -1.68
C TYR A 211 15.30 -25.88 -1.28
N GLY A 212 15.30 -26.74 -0.27
CA GLY A 212 16.49 -27.43 0.23
C GLY A 212 17.31 -26.60 1.22
N VAL A 213 18.39 -27.22 1.73
CA VAL A 213 19.13 -26.75 2.91
C VAL A 213 20.00 -25.55 2.56
N ALA A 214 19.53 -24.34 2.88
CA ALA A 214 20.16 -23.12 2.40
C ALA A 214 21.16 -22.47 3.38
N THR A 215 21.28 -22.96 4.62
CA THR A 215 22.10 -22.32 5.68
C THR A 215 23.53 -21.99 5.21
N ASP A 216 24.23 -22.95 4.59
CA ASP A 216 25.62 -22.77 4.14
C ASP A 216 25.71 -21.92 2.86
N ALA A 217 24.75 -22.06 1.94
CA ALA A 217 24.69 -21.25 0.71
C ALA A 217 24.43 -19.77 1.00
N ILE A 218 23.51 -19.46 1.92
CA ILE A 218 23.26 -18.10 2.42
C ILE A 218 24.49 -17.57 3.18
N GLY A 219 25.14 -18.43 3.97
CA GLY A 219 26.42 -18.12 4.63
C GLY A 219 27.50 -17.68 3.63
N ALA A 220 27.64 -18.40 2.51
CA ALA A 220 28.54 -18.04 1.43
C ALA A 220 28.12 -16.73 0.74
N LEU A 221 26.84 -16.55 0.38
CA LEU A 221 26.33 -15.33 -0.26
C LEU A 221 26.59 -14.07 0.58
N LYS A 222 26.44 -14.15 1.90
CA LYS A 222 26.71 -13.05 2.83
C LYS A 222 28.18 -12.58 2.81
N THR A 223 29.13 -13.43 2.42
CA THR A 223 30.55 -13.01 2.27
C THR A 223 30.81 -12.11 1.04
N ARG A 224 29.82 -11.96 0.15
CA ARG A 224 29.92 -11.23 -1.13
C ARG A 224 28.87 -10.13 -1.27
N PHE A 225 27.67 -10.34 -0.74
CA PHE A 225 26.56 -9.38 -0.81
C PHE A 225 26.26 -8.76 0.56
N ARG A 226 26.18 -7.43 0.62
CA ARG A 226 25.84 -6.68 1.84
C ARG A 226 24.38 -6.88 2.27
N LEU A 227 23.49 -7.14 1.31
CA LEU A 227 22.09 -7.47 1.53
C LEU A 227 21.76 -8.76 0.77
N VAL A 228 21.12 -9.71 1.44
CA VAL A 228 20.74 -11.02 0.91
C VAL A 228 19.25 -11.26 1.22
N ASP A 229 18.37 -11.05 0.26
CA ASP A 229 16.95 -11.37 0.38
C ASP A 229 16.68 -12.72 -0.31
N VAL A 230 16.30 -13.72 0.50
CA VAL A 230 15.83 -15.04 0.04
C VAL A 230 14.37 -15.29 0.47
N SER A 231 13.66 -14.25 0.91
CA SER A 231 12.33 -14.38 1.51
C SER A 231 11.28 -14.97 0.56
N SER A 232 10.16 -15.46 1.10
CA SER A 232 9.04 -15.97 0.29
C SER A 232 9.42 -17.11 -0.69
N ASN A 233 10.38 -17.96 -0.30
CA ASN A 233 10.75 -19.22 -0.97
C ASN A 233 10.32 -20.42 -0.10
N TYR A 234 10.83 -21.63 -0.33
CA TYR A 234 10.62 -22.84 0.46
C TYR A 234 11.92 -23.41 1.03
N LEU A 235 12.98 -22.60 1.16
CA LEU A 235 14.29 -23.02 1.68
C LEU A 235 14.18 -23.53 3.14
N ASP A 236 14.93 -24.58 3.48
CA ASP A 236 14.96 -25.16 4.83
C ASP A 236 16.37 -25.27 5.42
N GLY A 237 16.47 -26.01 6.54
CA GLY A 237 17.65 -26.07 7.40
C GLY A 237 17.46 -25.29 8.70
N ASN A 238 18.49 -25.33 9.56
CA ASN A 238 18.48 -24.61 10.83
C ASN A 238 19.13 -23.23 10.68
N TRP A 239 18.45 -22.19 11.14
CA TRP A 239 18.94 -20.81 11.09
C TRP A 239 18.93 -20.17 12.49
N ASN A 240 20.11 -19.89 13.04
CA ASN A 240 20.27 -19.22 14.33
C ASN A 240 20.06 -17.70 14.16
N GLY A 241 18.81 -17.28 14.12
CA GLY A 241 18.42 -15.95 13.65
C GLY A 241 18.83 -14.79 14.57
N SER A 242 19.77 -13.97 14.10
CA SER A 242 19.80 -12.52 14.35
C SER A 242 20.73 -11.81 13.34
N ASP A 243 20.20 -11.50 12.16
CA ASP A 243 20.97 -10.84 11.10
C ASP A 243 20.13 -9.84 10.30
N ALA A 244 20.48 -8.56 10.38
CA ALA A 244 19.79 -7.50 9.64
C ALA A 244 20.26 -7.37 8.17
N THR A 245 21.25 -8.17 7.75
CA THR A 245 21.73 -8.21 6.35
C THR A 245 21.10 -9.34 5.52
N VAL A 246 20.31 -10.22 6.14
CA VAL A 246 19.71 -11.39 5.48
C VAL A 246 18.23 -11.51 5.82
N ASP A 247 17.35 -11.39 4.81
CA ASP A 247 15.92 -11.72 4.98
C ASP A 247 15.67 -13.18 4.60
N VAL A 248 15.27 -13.96 5.61
CA VAL A 248 14.91 -15.39 5.51
C VAL A 248 13.42 -15.63 5.79
N SER A 249 12.59 -14.60 5.79
CA SER A 249 11.16 -14.71 6.11
C SER A 249 10.38 -15.52 5.07
N VAL A 250 9.21 -16.04 5.46
CA VAL A 250 8.28 -16.78 4.60
C VAL A 250 8.97 -17.97 3.86
N ASN A 251 9.88 -18.66 4.55
CA ASN A 251 10.56 -19.88 4.12
C ASN A 251 10.20 -21.06 5.05
N CYS A 252 10.99 -22.15 5.03
CA CYS A 252 10.79 -23.37 5.80
C CYS A 252 11.86 -23.63 6.87
N PHE A 253 12.62 -22.60 7.29
CA PHE A 253 13.70 -22.72 8.27
C PHE A 253 13.24 -23.10 9.68
N SER A 254 14.04 -23.90 10.39
CA SER A 254 13.87 -24.12 11.83
C SER A 254 14.62 -23.09 12.68
N GLY A 255 14.06 -22.73 13.83
CA GLY A 255 14.67 -21.82 14.81
C GLY A 255 14.30 -20.34 14.68
N VAL A 256 13.55 -19.95 13.64
CA VAL A 256 13.21 -18.55 13.33
C VAL A 256 11.69 -18.32 13.36
N SER A 257 11.28 -17.08 13.64
CA SER A 257 9.90 -16.62 13.43
C SER A 257 9.67 -16.19 11.97
N GLY A 258 8.41 -15.86 11.61
CA GLY A 258 8.06 -15.38 10.27
C GLY A 258 8.10 -16.43 9.15
N GLN A 259 8.29 -17.71 9.48
CA GLN A 259 8.34 -18.83 8.54
C GLN A 259 6.95 -19.31 8.11
N ARG A 260 6.86 -20.08 7.03
CA ARG A 260 5.64 -20.77 6.58
C ARG A 260 5.21 -21.81 7.64
N ARG A 261 3.94 -22.23 7.61
CA ARG A 261 3.47 -23.34 8.46
C ARG A 261 4.16 -24.62 8.02
N ARG A 262 4.68 -25.43 8.96
CA ARG A 262 5.38 -26.70 8.66
C ARG A 262 4.59 -27.61 7.71
N VAL A 263 3.26 -27.68 7.85
CA VAL A 263 2.38 -28.46 6.95
C VAL A 263 2.43 -27.97 5.50
N ASP A 264 2.58 -26.67 5.26
CA ASP A 264 2.66 -26.11 3.89
C ASP A 264 4.04 -26.36 3.26
N CYS A 265 5.09 -26.45 4.08
CA CYS A 265 6.41 -26.93 3.66
C CYS A 265 6.41 -28.43 3.36
N GLU A 266 5.86 -29.25 4.25
CA GLU A 266 5.75 -30.70 4.08
C GLU A 266 4.89 -31.06 2.85
N ASP A 267 3.88 -30.26 2.53
CA ASP A 267 3.08 -30.43 1.30
C ASP A 267 3.82 -30.00 0.03
N PHE A 268 4.64 -28.94 0.08
CA PHE A 268 5.48 -28.53 -1.04
C PHE A 268 6.56 -29.56 -1.35
N TYR A 269 7.37 -29.94 -0.35
CA TYR A 269 8.45 -30.91 -0.54
C TYR A 269 7.92 -32.28 -1.03
N ARG A 270 6.73 -32.69 -0.60
CA ARG A 270 6.05 -33.89 -1.10
C ARG A 270 5.63 -33.81 -2.58
N ARG A 271 5.36 -32.61 -3.12
CA ARG A 271 5.10 -32.40 -4.55
C ARG A 271 6.38 -32.48 -5.37
N GLU A 272 7.46 -31.85 -4.89
CA GLU A 272 8.79 -31.91 -5.53
C GLU A 272 9.46 -33.30 -5.40
N GLY A 273 8.91 -34.21 -4.59
CA GLY A 273 9.46 -35.54 -4.34
C GLY A 273 10.67 -35.56 -3.39
N VAL A 274 10.99 -34.42 -2.76
CA VAL A 274 12.14 -34.22 -1.86
C VAL A 274 11.68 -34.37 -0.39
N ARG A 275 12.60 -34.63 0.53
CA ARG A 275 12.30 -34.63 1.98
C ARG A 275 12.73 -33.31 2.61
N LEU A 276 11.79 -32.66 3.30
CA LEU A 276 12.10 -31.59 4.25
C LEU A 276 12.98 -32.16 5.36
N VAL A 277 13.98 -31.41 5.83
CA VAL A 277 14.87 -31.88 6.90
C VAL A 277 14.10 -32.02 8.20
N ASP A 278 14.10 -33.23 8.75
CA ASP A 278 13.57 -33.47 10.08
C ASP A 278 14.42 -32.76 11.13
N ILE A 279 13.80 -31.79 11.81
CA ILE A 279 14.33 -31.17 13.03
C ILE A 279 14.73 -32.31 13.98
N PRO A 280 15.99 -32.36 14.47
CA PRO A 280 16.41 -33.36 15.44
C PRO A 280 15.51 -33.29 16.68
N VAL A 281 14.64 -34.30 16.82
CA VAL A 281 13.78 -34.43 18.00
C VAL A 281 14.70 -34.51 19.22
N PRO A 282 14.59 -33.58 20.21
CA PRO A 282 15.38 -33.67 21.42
C PRO A 282 15.13 -35.04 22.05
N ALA A 283 16.20 -35.82 22.24
CA ALA A 283 16.09 -37.21 22.68
C ALA A 283 15.19 -37.28 23.93
N PRO A 284 14.24 -38.23 24.02
CA PRO A 284 13.28 -38.28 25.12
C PRO A 284 13.99 -38.20 26.46
N LEU A 285 13.66 -37.17 27.25
CA LEU A 285 14.27 -36.98 28.57
C LEU A 285 14.12 -38.27 29.38
N PRO A 286 15.16 -38.75 30.08
CA PRO A 286 15.11 -40.01 30.80
C PRO A 286 13.89 -40.07 31.71
N GLN A 287 13.08 -41.12 31.58
CA GLN A 287 11.90 -41.30 32.41
C GLN A 287 12.35 -41.35 33.89
N PRO A 288 11.86 -40.45 34.76
CA PRO A 288 12.18 -40.52 36.18
C PRO A 288 11.58 -41.80 36.77
N SER A 289 12.40 -42.57 37.48
CA SER A 289 11.97 -43.73 38.25
C SER A 289 10.95 -43.33 39.34
N PRO A 290 10.08 -44.25 39.80
CA PRO A 290 8.91 -43.90 40.59
C PRO A 290 9.25 -43.48 42.03
N GLU A 291 9.46 -42.19 42.24
CA GLU A 291 9.53 -41.58 43.58
C GLU A 291 8.15 -41.22 44.16
N LYS A 292 8.08 -41.20 45.49
CA LYS A 292 6.83 -41.28 46.26
C LYS A 292 6.03 -39.98 46.25
N SER A 293 4.71 -40.10 46.06
CA SER A 293 3.77 -38.97 46.12
C SER A 293 3.75 -38.29 47.49
N ARG A 294 4.35 -37.10 47.61
CA ARG A 294 4.10 -36.18 48.73
C ARG A 294 2.76 -35.49 48.56
N GLY A 295 1.70 -36.11 49.09
CA GLY A 295 0.37 -35.51 49.13
C GLY A 295 0.34 -34.23 49.97
N ILE A 296 -0.34 -33.20 49.47
CA ILE A 296 -0.64 -31.97 50.22
C ILE A 296 -1.45 -32.35 51.47
N SER A 297 -1.07 -31.84 52.65
CA SER A 297 -1.73 -32.23 53.89
C SER A 297 -3.18 -31.72 53.93
N LYS A 298 -4.12 -32.61 54.26
CA LYS A 298 -5.57 -32.33 54.25
C LYS A 298 -5.93 -31.08 55.08
N ASN A 299 -5.17 -30.82 56.14
CA ASN A 299 -5.34 -29.69 57.05
C ASN A 299 -5.23 -28.32 56.33
N VAL A 300 -4.35 -28.19 55.33
CA VAL A 300 -4.21 -26.94 54.55
C VAL A 300 -5.44 -26.72 53.68
N LEU A 301 -5.94 -27.76 53.02
CA LEU A 301 -7.15 -27.69 52.19
C LEU A 301 -8.39 -27.35 53.03
N ILE A 302 -8.51 -27.96 54.22
CA ILE A 302 -9.58 -27.64 55.19
C ILE A 302 -9.48 -26.18 55.65
N GLY A 303 -8.29 -25.67 55.92
CA GLY A 303 -8.08 -24.26 56.31
C GLY A 303 -8.53 -23.26 55.24
N VAL A 304 -8.22 -23.53 53.97
CA VAL A 304 -8.67 -22.69 52.84
C VAL A 304 -10.19 -22.72 52.68
N LEU A 305 -10.81 -23.90 52.79
CA LEU A 305 -12.27 -24.04 52.69
C LEU A 305 -13.00 -23.39 53.87
N ALA A 306 -12.46 -23.49 55.09
CA ALA A 306 -13.01 -22.82 56.27
C ALA A 306 -12.92 -21.28 56.16
N ALA A 307 -11.81 -20.74 55.64
CA ALA A 307 -11.66 -19.31 55.38
C ALA A 307 -12.66 -18.80 54.32
N ALA A 308 -12.86 -19.56 53.23
CA ALA A 308 -13.85 -19.23 52.20
C ALA A 308 -15.29 -19.23 52.76
N ALA A 309 -15.64 -20.23 53.59
CA ALA A 309 -16.94 -20.30 54.25
C ALA A 309 -17.16 -19.12 55.22
N ALA A 310 -16.16 -18.74 56.01
CA ALA A 310 -16.24 -17.59 56.91
C ALA A 310 -16.48 -16.27 56.15
N LEU A 311 -15.80 -16.06 55.02
CA LEU A 311 -16.00 -14.89 54.17
C LEU A 311 -17.42 -14.83 53.57
N MET A 312 -17.97 -15.98 53.16
CA MET A 312 -19.36 -16.07 52.67
C MET A 312 -20.38 -15.75 53.77
N VAL A 313 -20.17 -16.22 54.99
CA VAL A 313 -21.04 -15.87 56.14
C VAL A 313 -20.98 -14.37 56.45
N MET A 314 -19.78 -13.78 56.47
CA MET A 314 -19.60 -12.33 56.69
C MET A 314 -20.31 -11.50 55.61
N PHE A 315 -20.26 -11.91 54.34
CA PHE A 315 -20.99 -11.26 53.26
C PHE A 315 -22.51 -11.35 53.45
N LEU A 316 -23.03 -12.52 53.81
CA LEU A 316 -24.46 -12.72 54.06
C LEU A 316 -24.98 -11.90 55.25
N VAL A 317 -24.19 -11.80 56.34
CA VAL A 317 -24.53 -10.95 57.50
C VAL A 317 -24.55 -9.47 57.12
N ALA A 318 -23.58 -8.99 56.34
CA ALA A 318 -23.57 -7.61 55.85
C ALA A 318 -24.77 -7.30 54.93
N LEU A 319 -25.17 -8.26 54.09
CA LEU A 319 -26.31 -8.15 53.17
C LEU A 319 -27.64 -8.13 53.95
N LEU A 320 -27.81 -8.99 54.96
CA LEU A 320 -28.94 -8.96 55.90
C LEU A 320 -29.03 -7.63 56.66
N PHE A 321 -27.90 -7.11 57.15
CA PHE A 321 -27.85 -5.81 57.83
C PHE A 321 -28.27 -4.65 56.91
N CYS A 322 -27.89 -4.70 55.62
CA CYS A 322 -28.36 -3.73 54.63
C CYS A 322 -29.87 -3.84 54.35
N LEU A 323 -30.42 -5.06 54.30
CA LEU A 323 -31.86 -5.28 54.14
C LEU A 323 -32.68 -4.85 55.37
N MET A 324 -32.17 -5.10 56.58
CA MET A 324 -32.78 -4.60 57.83
C MET A 324 -32.75 -3.08 57.92
N ARG A 325 -31.63 -2.43 57.53
CA ARG A 325 -31.55 -0.96 57.43
C ARG A 325 -32.49 -0.37 56.37
N ARG A 326 -32.84 -1.11 55.31
CA ARG A 326 -33.91 -0.72 54.37
C ARG A 326 -35.29 -0.84 55.02
N ARG A 327 -35.58 -1.92 55.76
CA ARG A 327 -36.86 -2.10 56.48
C ARG A 327 -37.09 -1.05 57.59
N GLN A 328 -36.04 -0.59 58.27
CA GLN A 328 -36.14 0.47 59.30
C GLN A 328 -36.33 1.91 58.76
N ARG A 329 -36.45 2.10 57.43
CA ARG A 329 -36.69 3.44 56.81
C ARG A 329 -37.93 3.49 55.90
N GLY A 330 -38.85 2.54 56.03
CA GLY A 330 -40.05 2.43 55.19
C GLY A 330 -41.36 2.43 55.98
N GLY A 331 -41.78 3.59 56.51
CA GLY A 331 -43.11 3.79 57.08
C GLY A 331 -43.30 5.21 57.62
N GLY A 332 -44.46 5.86 57.47
CA GLY A 332 -45.63 5.45 56.69
C GLY A 332 -46.83 6.39 56.92
N ARG A 333 -47.42 6.91 55.84
CA ARG A 333 -48.68 7.69 55.74
C ARG A 333 -48.95 7.93 54.24
N GLY A 334 -50.16 7.78 53.70
CA GLY A 334 -51.41 7.28 54.27
C GLY A 334 -52.61 7.83 53.47
N ALA A 335 -53.72 7.08 53.42
CA ALA A 335 -54.97 7.41 52.70
C ALA A 335 -54.84 7.51 51.15
N GLU A 336 -55.92 7.42 50.36
CA GLU A 336 -57.01 6.44 50.30
C GLU A 336 -57.71 6.55 48.93
N THR A 337 -58.59 5.59 48.63
CA THR A 337 -59.36 5.40 47.39
C THR A 337 -60.09 6.63 46.82
N ASN A 338 -60.11 6.76 45.47
CA ASN A 338 -61.34 6.56 44.67
C ASN A 338 -61.10 6.64 43.15
N GLU A 339 -62.03 6.08 42.37
CA GLU A 339 -62.03 6.03 40.89
C GLU A 339 -63.05 7.00 40.25
N GLU A 340 -63.28 6.85 38.94
CA GLU A 340 -64.31 7.47 38.08
C GLU A 340 -64.13 8.95 37.62
N GLY A 341 -64.84 9.33 36.55
CA GLY A 341 -65.18 10.74 36.26
C GLY A 341 -64.67 11.42 34.97
N ALA A 342 -64.07 10.72 34.00
CA ALA A 342 -63.40 11.38 32.86
C ALA A 342 -64.32 11.81 31.68
N ARG A 343 -64.76 13.09 31.61
CA ARG A 343 -64.97 13.86 30.33
C ARG A 343 -65.36 15.34 30.52
N GLY A 344 -64.66 16.25 29.81
CA GLY A 344 -64.99 17.68 29.63
C GLY A 344 -63.79 18.47 29.07
N MET A 345 -63.66 18.71 27.76
CA MET A 345 -64.33 19.72 26.90
C MET A 345 -63.54 21.05 26.73
N ARG A 346 -62.56 21.02 25.82
CA ARG A 346 -62.08 22.06 24.88
C ARG A 346 -62.17 23.57 25.20
N ARG A 347 -61.02 24.25 25.16
CA ARG A 347 -60.65 25.46 24.34
C ARG A 347 -59.10 25.48 24.25
N ARG A 348 -58.36 25.56 23.12
CA ARG A 348 -58.48 26.23 21.79
C ARG A 348 -57.89 27.66 21.80
N ASP A 349 -56.89 28.09 21.01
CA ASP A 349 -55.81 27.46 20.16
C ASP A 349 -54.46 28.22 20.49
N SER A 350 -53.38 28.49 19.70
CA SER A 350 -52.97 28.27 18.29
C SER A 350 -51.44 28.53 18.05
N SER A 351 -50.71 27.60 17.39
CA SER A 351 -49.60 27.77 16.38
C SER A 351 -48.37 28.71 16.64
N VAL A 352 -47.20 28.63 15.96
CA VAL A 352 -46.78 28.11 14.64
C VAL A 352 -45.36 27.44 14.68
N ASN A 353 -45.09 26.60 13.68
CA ASN A 353 -43.91 25.75 13.35
C ASN A 353 -42.52 26.48 13.22
N PRO A 354 -41.41 25.72 12.98
CA PRO A 354 -41.03 25.47 11.58
C PRO A 354 -40.50 24.05 11.21
N VAL A 355 -40.90 23.60 10.01
CA VAL A 355 -40.20 22.79 8.97
C VAL A 355 -39.46 21.47 9.35
N ALA A 356 -39.61 20.45 8.49
CA ALA A 356 -38.94 19.15 8.58
C ALA A 356 -38.22 18.76 7.27
N SER A 357 -37.25 17.84 7.37
CA SER A 357 -36.67 17.07 6.26
C SER A 357 -36.14 15.73 6.78
N SER A 358 -36.76 14.61 6.40
CA SER A 358 -36.48 13.28 6.95
C SER A 358 -35.51 12.48 6.07
N PRO A 359 -34.60 11.67 6.66
CA PRO A 359 -33.99 10.55 5.94
C PRO A 359 -35.02 9.42 5.80
N VAL A 360 -35.01 8.71 4.67
CA VAL A 360 -35.87 7.56 4.41
C VAL A 360 -35.00 6.36 4.06
N ALA A 361 -35.00 5.35 4.91
CA ALA A 361 -34.49 4.02 4.60
C ALA A 361 -35.68 3.10 4.29
N VAL A 362 -35.64 2.39 3.15
CA VAL A 362 -36.68 1.46 2.72
C VAL A 362 -36.05 0.12 2.37
N SER A 363 -36.61 -0.95 2.92
CA SER A 363 -36.27 -2.33 2.56
C SER A 363 -37.03 -2.73 1.29
N PRO A 364 -36.41 -3.46 0.34
CA PRO A 364 -37.00 -3.68 -0.97
C PRO A 364 -38.19 -4.66 -0.97
N ARG A 365 -39.23 -4.29 -1.70
CA ARG A 365 -40.20 -5.19 -2.34
C ARG A 365 -40.36 -4.77 -3.81
N ALA A 366 -40.96 -5.65 -4.60
CA ALA A 366 -40.83 -5.69 -6.05
C ALA A 366 -41.44 -4.49 -6.82
N ASP A 367 -41.10 -4.45 -8.12
CA ASP A 367 -41.78 -3.77 -9.22
C ASP A 367 -41.73 -2.23 -9.30
N ALA A 368 -40.54 -1.71 -9.63
CA ALA A 368 -40.38 -0.61 -10.61
C ALA A 368 -38.95 -0.57 -11.17
N THR A 369 -38.77 -0.44 -12.50
CA THR A 369 -37.45 -0.36 -13.15
C THR A 369 -37.04 1.07 -13.50
N PRO A 370 -35.94 1.61 -12.95
CA PRO A 370 -35.12 2.63 -13.59
C PRO A 370 -34.05 1.96 -14.47
N LYS A 371 -33.59 2.65 -15.53
CA LYS A 371 -32.57 2.12 -16.45
C LYS A 371 -31.15 2.34 -15.93
N ASP A 372 -30.21 1.61 -16.52
CA ASP A 372 -28.75 1.77 -16.42
C ASP A 372 -28.11 1.47 -15.05
N ALA A 373 -28.81 0.70 -14.22
CA ALA A 373 -28.22 -0.12 -13.16
C ALA A 373 -28.73 -1.58 -13.29
N ILE A 374 -28.04 -2.51 -12.62
CA ILE A 374 -28.24 -3.97 -12.69
C ILE A 374 -27.75 -4.60 -14.00
N ALA A 375 -26.47 -4.97 -13.98
CA ALA A 375 -26.04 -6.30 -14.43
C ALA A 375 -25.59 -7.08 -13.19
N VAL A 376 -26.55 -7.51 -12.36
CA VAL A 376 -26.28 -8.56 -11.37
C VAL A 376 -26.06 -9.82 -12.18
N PHE A 377 -24.81 -10.31 -12.19
CA PHE A 377 -24.51 -11.62 -12.75
C PHE A 377 -25.27 -12.65 -11.92
N GLY A 378 -26.02 -13.53 -12.59
CA GLY A 378 -26.66 -14.67 -11.94
C GLY A 378 -25.61 -15.57 -11.28
N GLU A 379 -26.05 -16.43 -10.35
CA GLU A 379 -25.18 -17.32 -9.56
C GLU A 379 -24.12 -18.01 -10.43
N LEU A 380 -22.86 -17.55 -10.32
CA LEU A 380 -21.77 -17.99 -11.17
C LEU A 380 -21.45 -19.45 -10.87
N THR A 381 -21.81 -20.34 -11.79
CA THR A 381 -21.62 -21.78 -11.63
C THR A 381 -20.14 -22.16 -11.70
N TYR A 382 -19.79 -23.32 -11.11
CA TYR A 382 -18.43 -23.84 -11.19
C TYR A 382 -17.95 -23.98 -12.64
N GLU A 383 -18.81 -24.51 -13.51
CA GLU A 383 -18.54 -24.74 -14.93
C GLU A 383 -18.24 -23.42 -15.67
N GLN A 384 -18.98 -22.35 -15.38
CA GLN A 384 -18.71 -21.02 -15.92
C GLN A 384 -17.38 -20.44 -15.44
N LEU A 385 -17.01 -20.62 -14.17
CA LEU A 385 -15.72 -20.15 -13.65
C LEU A 385 -14.54 -20.97 -14.20
N VAL A 386 -14.70 -22.29 -14.33
CA VAL A 386 -13.75 -23.20 -15.00
C VAL A 386 -13.54 -22.77 -16.46
N HIS A 387 -14.62 -22.58 -17.22
CA HIS A 387 -14.52 -22.16 -18.62
C HIS A 387 -13.89 -20.77 -18.75
N ALA A 388 -14.34 -19.79 -17.97
CA ALA A 388 -13.87 -18.41 -18.04
C ALA A 388 -12.39 -18.23 -17.67
N THR A 389 -11.84 -19.09 -16.79
CA THR A 389 -10.43 -19.05 -16.35
C THR A 389 -9.52 -20.03 -17.11
N GLY A 390 -10.02 -20.70 -18.16
CA GLY A 390 -9.25 -21.71 -18.89
C GLY A 390 -8.85 -22.91 -18.03
N GLY A 391 -9.74 -23.34 -17.11
CA GLY A 391 -9.51 -24.47 -16.21
C GLY A 391 -8.73 -24.15 -14.94
N PHE A 392 -8.61 -22.87 -14.55
CA PHE A 392 -7.66 -22.38 -13.54
C PHE A 392 -6.19 -22.72 -13.90
N GLY A 393 -5.85 -22.70 -15.19
CA GLY A 393 -4.48 -22.90 -15.66
C GLY A 393 -3.58 -21.67 -15.51
N ASP A 394 -2.27 -21.89 -15.51
CA ASP A 394 -1.25 -20.86 -15.27
C ASP A 394 -1.31 -19.69 -16.27
N ASP A 395 -1.75 -19.93 -17.51
CA ASP A 395 -1.95 -18.89 -18.55
C ASP A 395 -2.90 -17.75 -18.12
N ASN A 396 -3.82 -18.03 -17.19
CA ASN A 396 -4.76 -17.05 -16.62
C ASN A 396 -4.46 -16.69 -15.16
N LEU A 397 -3.42 -17.25 -14.55
CA LEU A 397 -3.01 -16.92 -13.19
C LEU A 397 -2.38 -15.52 -13.17
N LEU A 398 -2.99 -14.60 -12.42
CA LEU A 398 -2.44 -13.26 -12.20
C LEU A 398 -1.45 -13.22 -11.03
N LYS A 399 -1.72 -14.00 -9.97
CA LYS A 399 -0.91 -14.00 -8.74
C LYS A 399 -1.20 -15.19 -7.84
N HIS A 400 -0.15 -15.89 -7.39
CA HIS A 400 -0.24 -16.74 -6.20
C HIS A 400 -0.43 -15.88 -4.94
N GLY A 401 -1.50 -16.15 -4.17
CA GLY A 401 -1.90 -15.32 -3.04
C GLY A 401 -1.94 -16.09 -1.72
N HIS A 402 -1.48 -15.46 -0.63
CA HIS A 402 -1.44 -16.07 0.70
C HIS A 402 -2.82 -16.54 1.21
N SER A 403 -3.89 -15.87 0.79
CA SER A 403 -5.29 -16.22 1.10
C SER A 403 -6.04 -16.90 -0.06
N GLY A 404 -5.32 -17.38 -1.09
CA GLY A 404 -5.86 -17.98 -2.30
C GLY A 404 -5.24 -17.40 -3.58
N ASP A 405 -5.14 -18.23 -4.63
CA ASP A 405 -4.63 -17.86 -5.94
C ASP A 405 -5.62 -16.99 -6.70
N ILE A 406 -5.12 -16.01 -7.48
CA ILE A 406 -5.95 -15.03 -8.18
C ILE A 406 -5.79 -15.21 -9.69
N TYR A 407 -6.90 -15.53 -10.36
CA TYR A 407 -6.99 -15.74 -11.80
C TYR A 407 -7.75 -14.59 -12.47
N HIS A 408 -7.38 -14.29 -13.70
CA HIS A 408 -8.21 -13.56 -14.65
C HIS A 408 -9.24 -14.52 -15.26
N GLY A 409 -10.42 -14.02 -15.61
CA GLY A 409 -11.37 -14.78 -16.41
C GLY A 409 -12.21 -13.91 -17.34
N VAL A 410 -12.68 -14.51 -18.43
CA VAL A 410 -13.62 -13.88 -19.37
C VAL A 410 -14.87 -14.76 -19.47
N LEU A 411 -16.00 -14.25 -18.99
CA LEU A 411 -17.30 -14.93 -19.07
C LEU A 411 -17.79 -14.98 -20.52
N GLU A 412 -18.72 -15.88 -20.82
CA GLU A 412 -19.26 -16.11 -22.18
C GLU A 412 -19.84 -14.85 -22.84
N ASN A 413 -20.33 -13.90 -22.05
CA ASN A 413 -20.83 -12.60 -22.51
C ASN A 413 -19.73 -11.53 -22.71
N GLY A 414 -18.45 -11.92 -22.68
CA GLY A 414 -17.30 -11.05 -22.82
C GLY A 414 -16.94 -10.25 -21.56
N ALA A 415 -17.61 -10.46 -20.44
CA ALA A 415 -17.33 -9.73 -19.20
C ALA A 415 -16.06 -10.26 -18.51
N HIS A 416 -15.12 -9.37 -18.25
CA HIS A 416 -13.90 -9.65 -17.49
C HIS A 416 -14.19 -9.76 -16.00
N VAL A 417 -13.68 -10.82 -15.36
CA VAL A 417 -13.79 -11.08 -13.93
C VAL A 417 -12.42 -11.41 -13.32
N ILE A 418 -12.31 -11.25 -12.01
CA ILE A 418 -11.19 -11.74 -11.21
C ILE A 418 -11.72 -12.86 -10.33
N VAL A 419 -11.16 -14.07 -10.43
CA VAL A 419 -11.58 -15.23 -9.65
C VAL A 419 -10.47 -15.61 -8.68
N LYS A 420 -10.74 -15.46 -7.38
CA LYS A 420 -9.83 -15.88 -6.31
C LYS A 420 -10.24 -17.29 -5.85
N LYS A 421 -9.34 -18.25 -6.01
CA LYS A 421 -9.48 -19.66 -5.65
C LYS A 421 -8.83 -19.92 -4.29
N ILE A 422 -9.57 -20.49 -3.35
CA ILE A 422 -9.16 -20.63 -1.94
C ILE A 422 -9.31 -22.08 -1.50
N GLY A 423 -8.23 -22.68 -1.00
CA GLY A 423 -8.24 -24.06 -0.50
C GLY A 423 -8.59 -24.18 0.99
N THR A 424 -9.08 -25.37 1.38
CA THR A 424 -9.47 -25.82 2.74
C THR A 424 -8.78 -25.19 3.95
N LYS A 425 -7.48 -24.89 3.89
CA LYS A 425 -6.67 -24.42 5.02
C LYS A 425 -6.94 -22.95 5.46
N SER A 426 -7.90 -22.26 4.84
CA SER A 426 -8.13 -20.81 5.01
C SER A 426 -9.59 -20.38 5.24
N ILE A 427 -10.52 -21.31 5.51
CA ILE A 427 -11.98 -21.05 5.63
C ILE A 427 -12.32 -19.91 6.63
N ASN A 428 -11.63 -19.84 7.78
CA ASN A 428 -11.83 -18.77 8.77
C ASN A 428 -11.55 -17.35 8.21
N THR A 429 -10.65 -17.24 7.23
CA THR A 429 -10.31 -15.99 6.56
C THR A 429 -11.43 -15.55 5.61
N VAL A 430 -11.99 -16.49 4.85
CA VAL A 430 -13.10 -16.24 3.90
C VAL A 430 -14.37 -15.85 4.63
N SER A 431 -14.65 -16.49 5.78
CA SER A 431 -15.82 -16.17 6.60
C SER A 431 -15.89 -14.67 6.99
N SER A 432 -14.77 -13.98 7.18
CA SER A 432 -14.78 -12.56 7.57
C SER A 432 -14.97 -11.63 6.37
N GLU A 433 -14.45 -12.02 5.20
CA GLU A 433 -14.62 -11.31 3.93
C GLU A 433 -16.08 -11.43 3.43
N LEU A 434 -16.67 -12.62 3.48
CA LEU A 434 -18.09 -12.85 3.17
C LEU A 434 -19.03 -12.18 4.18
N ASP A 435 -18.72 -12.22 5.48
CA ASP A 435 -19.52 -11.55 6.53
C ASP A 435 -19.57 -10.02 6.31
N PHE A 436 -18.51 -9.41 5.78
CA PHE A 436 -18.56 -8.03 5.28
C PHE A 436 -19.49 -7.88 4.06
N TYR A 437 -19.20 -8.59 2.95
CA TYR A 437 -19.93 -8.41 1.69
C TYR A 437 -21.42 -8.78 1.77
N SER A 438 -21.82 -9.66 2.69
CA SER A 438 -23.22 -10.04 2.93
C SER A 438 -24.11 -8.91 3.47
N ARG A 439 -23.50 -7.82 3.99
CA ARG A 439 -24.20 -6.67 4.57
C ARG A 439 -23.85 -5.33 3.92
N TYR A 440 -22.67 -5.23 3.30
CA TYR A 440 -22.08 -3.97 2.89
C TYR A 440 -21.66 -3.98 1.42
N SER A 441 -22.10 -2.97 0.69
CA SER A 441 -21.62 -2.63 -0.65
C SER A 441 -21.43 -1.11 -0.73
N HIS A 442 -20.37 -0.66 -1.39
CA HIS A 442 -19.99 0.74 -1.47
C HIS A 442 -19.16 1.00 -2.74
N GLU A 443 -19.28 2.18 -3.34
CA GLU A 443 -18.65 2.45 -4.64
C GLU A 443 -17.11 2.40 -4.61
N ARG A 444 -16.53 2.79 -3.47
CA ARG A 444 -15.07 2.75 -3.20
C ARG A 444 -14.53 1.41 -2.73
N ILE A 445 -15.33 0.35 -2.75
CA ILE A 445 -14.91 -1.02 -2.44
C ILE A 445 -14.97 -1.84 -3.73
N VAL A 446 -14.03 -2.78 -3.92
CA VAL A 446 -14.07 -3.70 -5.06
C VAL A 446 -15.34 -4.57 -4.97
N PRO A 447 -16.23 -4.56 -5.99
CA PRO A 447 -17.46 -5.35 -5.94
C PRO A 447 -17.17 -6.85 -6.03
N LEU A 448 -17.63 -7.60 -5.03
CA LEU A 448 -17.82 -9.04 -5.14
C LEU A 448 -19.04 -9.30 -6.04
N LEU A 449 -18.84 -10.07 -7.10
CA LEU A 449 -19.87 -10.50 -8.05
C LEU A 449 -20.55 -11.80 -7.63
N GLY A 450 -19.84 -12.68 -6.92
CA GLY A 450 -20.37 -13.95 -6.46
C GLY A 450 -19.39 -14.74 -5.57
N HIS A 451 -19.96 -15.67 -4.81
CA HIS A 451 -19.24 -16.67 -4.02
C HIS A 451 -19.77 -18.05 -4.39
N LEU A 452 -18.86 -19.00 -4.53
CA LEU A 452 -19.17 -20.40 -4.82
C LEU A 452 -18.28 -21.30 -3.96
N ALA A 453 -18.87 -22.23 -3.21
CA ALA A 453 -18.15 -23.33 -2.59
C ALA A 453 -18.36 -24.60 -3.45
N ASN A 454 -17.28 -25.31 -3.79
CA ASN A 454 -17.35 -26.58 -4.50
C ASN A 454 -16.38 -27.60 -3.88
N ASN A 455 -16.92 -28.67 -3.31
CA ASN A 455 -16.19 -29.67 -2.53
C ASN A 455 -15.38 -29.04 -1.38
N ASP A 456 -14.06 -28.94 -1.58
CA ASP A 456 -13.04 -28.49 -0.63
C ASP A 456 -12.41 -27.13 -1.02
N GLU A 457 -12.95 -26.46 -2.05
CA GLU A 457 -12.45 -25.21 -2.61
C GLU A 457 -13.54 -24.12 -2.60
N GLU A 458 -13.20 -22.92 -2.14
CA GLU A 458 -14.05 -21.73 -2.15
C GLU A 458 -13.55 -20.73 -3.22
N PHE A 459 -14.48 -20.14 -3.96
CA PHE A 459 -14.21 -19.23 -5.07
C PHE A 459 -14.91 -17.90 -4.84
N LEU A 460 -14.14 -16.81 -4.84
CA LEU A 460 -14.65 -15.43 -4.78
C LEU A 460 -14.45 -14.76 -6.13
N SER A 461 -15.53 -14.37 -6.78
CA SER A 461 -15.51 -13.67 -8.07
C SER A 461 -15.72 -12.18 -7.86
N TYR A 462 -14.81 -11.34 -8.35
CA TYR A 462 -14.84 -9.88 -8.21
C TYR A 462 -14.87 -9.21 -9.58
N LYS A 463 -15.34 -7.95 -9.64
CA LYS A 463 -15.29 -7.14 -10.85
C LYS A 463 -13.84 -6.83 -11.25
N TYR A 464 -13.51 -7.02 -12.52
CA TYR A 464 -12.21 -6.63 -13.10
C TYR A 464 -11.98 -5.11 -13.07
N MET A 465 -10.73 -4.69 -12.84
CA MET A 465 -10.30 -3.29 -12.70
C MET A 465 -9.28 -2.93 -13.79
N PRO A 466 -9.69 -2.23 -14.88
CA PRO A 466 -8.86 -2.10 -16.09
C PRO A 466 -7.55 -1.29 -15.98
N LYS A 467 -7.32 -0.54 -14.89
CA LYS A 467 -6.04 0.15 -14.65
C LYS A 467 -5.14 -0.61 -13.67
N ALA A 468 -5.60 -1.77 -13.15
CA ALA A 468 -4.99 -2.56 -12.09
C ALA A 468 -4.83 -1.78 -10.77
N ASP A 469 -3.91 -2.23 -9.92
CA ASP A 469 -3.51 -1.59 -8.66
C ASP A 469 -2.67 -0.31 -8.86
N LEU A 470 -2.56 0.47 -7.79
CA LEU A 470 -1.82 1.74 -7.77
C LEU A 470 -0.34 1.56 -8.07
N THR A 471 0.27 0.47 -7.59
CA THR A 471 1.67 0.10 -7.89
C THR A 471 1.88 -0.05 -9.41
N ASN A 472 0.97 -0.70 -10.12
CA ASN A 472 0.98 -0.84 -11.58
C ASN A 472 0.57 0.45 -12.33
N ALA A 473 -0.08 1.41 -11.67
CA ALA A 473 -0.47 2.68 -12.29
C ALA A 473 0.70 3.67 -12.41
N LEU A 474 1.54 3.81 -11.37
CA LEU A 474 2.57 4.85 -11.30
C LEU A 474 3.96 4.47 -11.82
N HIS A 475 4.30 3.18 -11.94
CA HIS A 475 5.59 2.75 -12.52
C HIS A 475 5.73 3.04 -14.04
N LYS A 476 4.70 3.60 -14.68
CA LYS A 476 4.68 3.97 -16.10
C LYS A 476 5.37 5.33 -16.32
N LYS A 477 6.66 5.30 -16.66
CA LYS A 477 7.35 6.48 -17.20
C LYS A 477 6.70 6.95 -18.51
N PRO A 478 6.62 8.27 -18.77
CA PRO A 478 6.14 8.78 -20.04
C PRO A 478 7.13 8.43 -21.18
N VAL A 479 6.57 8.16 -22.36
CA VAL A 479 7.30 8.11 -23.64
C VAL A 479 6.48 8.91 -24.65
N ASP A 480 7.10 9.93 -25.22
CA ASP A 480 6.42 11.05 -25.88
C ASP A 480 5.56 10.62 -27.08
N THR A 481 4.23 10.66 -26.91
CA THR A 481 3.21 11.16 -27.86
C THR A 481 1.82 11.05 -27.23
N GLU A 482 0.86 11.79 -27.79
CA GLU A 482 -0.25 12.45 -27.08
C GLU A 482 -1.34 11.55 -26.45
N ASP A 483 -1.32 10.24 -26.67
CA ASP A 483 -2.18 9.25 -25.99
C ASP A 483 -1.45 8.43 -24.89
N GLY A 484 -0.19 8.77 -24.62
CA GLY A 484 0.61 8.16 -23.56
C GLY A 484 0.26 8.75 -22.20
N LEU A 485 -0.68 8.13 -21.48
CA LEU A 485 -0.96 8.44 -20.06
C LEU A 485 0.35 8.62 -19.28
N HIS A 486 0.58 9.85 -18.82
CA HIS A 486 1.77 10.26 -18.07
C HIS A 486 1.86 9.53 -16.72
N SER A 487 3.01 9.66 -16.03
CA SER A 487 3.02 9.44 -14.58
C SER A 487 1.93 10.32 -13.96
N LEU A 488 1.12 9.75 -13.05
CA LEU A 488 -0.13 10.39 -12.62
C LEU A 488 0.15 11.81 -12.13
N ASP A 489 -0.60 12.77 -12.66
CA ASP A 489 -0.51 14.17 -12.25
C ASP A 489 -0.96 14.35 -10.79
N TRP A 490 -0.64 15.51 -10.21
CA TRP A 490 -0.91 15.74 -8.80
C TRP A 490 -2.40 15.67 -8.49
N ILE A 491 -3.24 16.18 -9.39
CA ILE A 491 -4.71 16.15 -9.28
C ILE A 491 -5.21 14.71 -9.19
N THR A 492 -4.71 13.80 -10.04
CA THR A 492 -5.09 12.38 -10.02
C THR A 492 -4.55 11.68 -8.78
N ARG A 493 -3.33 12.00 -8.31
CA ARG A 493 -2.78 11.45 -7.04
C ARG A 493 -3.61 11.89 -5.83
N LEU A 494 -4.02 13.16 -5.78
CA LEU A 494 -4.87 13.71 -4.73
C LEU A 494 -6.29 13.11 -4.78
N LYS A 495 -6.87 12.96 -5.97
CA LYS A 495 -8.14 12.24 -6.19
C LYS A 495 -8.07 10.81 -5.65
N ILE A 496 -6.97 10.09 -5.92
CA ILE A 496 -6.76 8.73 -5.43
C ILE A 496 -6.64 8.70 -3.91
N ALA A 497 -5.84 9.58 -3.30
CA ALA A 497 -5.76 9.68 -1.84
C ALA A 497 -7.15 9.94 -1.22
N THR A 498 -7.91 10.87 -1.79
CA THR A 498 -9.28 11.19 -1.37
C THR A 498 -10.21 9.97 -1.46
N GLY A 499 -10.20 9.24 -2.58
CA GLY A 499 -11.00 8.02 -2.76
C GLY A 499 -10.65 6.87 -1.81
N VAL A 500 -9.39 6.73 -1.38
CA VAL A 500 -9.00 5.79 -0.33
C VAL A 500 -9.51 6.26 1.04
N ALA A 501 -9.43 7.57 1.32
CA ALA A 501 -9.96 8.13 2.56
C ALA A 501 -11.49 7.99 2.66
N GLU A 502 -12.22 8.14 1.54
CA GLU A 502 -13.66 7.85 1.43
C GLU A 502 -13.97 6.37 1.74
N ALA A 503 -13.21 5.42 1.17
CA ALA A 503 -13.34 4.01 1.49
C ALA A 503 -13.14 3.73 2.99
N MET A 504 -12.16 4.38 3.62
CA MET A 504 -11.91 4.27 5.05
C MET A 504 -13.00 4.92 5.90
N CYS A 505 -13.58 6.05 5.48
CA CYS A 505 -14.73 6.65 6.16
C CYS A 505 -15.92 5.69 6.19
N PHE A 506 -16.24 5.06 5.05
CA PHE A 506 -17.28 4.06 4.99
C PHE A 506 -17.03 2.89 5.97
N LEU A 507 -15.82 2.34 6.00
CA LEU A 507 -15.45 1.23 6.89
C LEU A 507 -15.41 1.63 8.38
N HIS A 508 -14.92 2.84 8.72
CA HIS A 508 -14.65 3.26 10.10
C HIS A 508 -15.80 4.03 10.77
N ASP A 509 -16.53 4.85 10.01
CA ASP A 509 -17.52 5.79 10.52
C ASP A 509 -18.98 5.43 10.13
N GLU A 510 -19.20 4.60 9.10
CA GLU A 510 -20.55 4.25 8.59
C GLU A 510 -20.95 2.79 8.83
N CYS A 511 -20.01 1.83 8.71
CA CYS A 511 -20.25 0.44 9.09
C CYS A 511 -20.49 0.30 10.60
N SER A 512 -21.45 -0.53 10.99
CA SER A 512 -21.81 -0.79 12.40
C SER A 512 -21.85 -2.30 12.69
N PRO A 513 -20.96 -2.84 13.55
CA PRO A 513 -19.77 -2.17 14.12
C PRO A 513 -18.78 -1.73 13.03
N PRO A 514 -17.88 -0.78 13.32
CA PRO A 514 -16.81 -0.38 12.38
C PRO A 514 -15.96 -1.56 11.94
N PHE A 515 -15.55 -1.59 10.67
CA PHE A 515 -14.64 -2.60 10.13
C PHE A 515 -13.24 -2.03 9.98
N VAL A 516 -12.23 -2.86 10.23
CA VAL A 516 -10.81 -2.54 10.09
C VAL A 516 -10.21 -3.42 9.01
N HIS A 517 -9.54 -2.82 8.04
CA HIS A 517 -9.02 -3.49 6.84
C HIS A 517 -7.71 -4.22 7.10
N ARG A 518 -6.82 -3.65 7.91
CA ARG A 518 -5.54 -4.21 8.36
C ARG A 518 -4.50 -4.49 7.24
N ASP A 519 -4.78 -4.05 6.01
CA ASP A 519 -4.00 -4.37 4.80
C ASP A 519 -4.15 -3.27 3.70
N ILE A 520 -4.10 -2.00 4.13
CA ILE A 520 -4.15 -0.84 3.23
C ILE A 520 -2.74 -0.53 2.72
N GLN A 521 -2.50 -0.77 1.44
CA GLN A 521 -1.21 -0.58 0.76
C GLN A 521 -1.46 -0.25 -0.72
N ALA A 522 -0.45 0.24 -1.45
CA ALA A 522 -0.63 0.59 -2.87
C ALA A 522 -1.14 -0.60 -3.72
N SER A 523 -0.78 -1.84 -3.35
CA SER A 523 -1.26 -3.04 -4.04
C SER A 523 -2.72 -3.43 -3.75
N SER A 524 -3.36 -2.87 -2.70
CA SER A 524 -4.80 -3.06 -2.42
C SER A 524 -5.68 -1.91 -2.92
N VAL A 525 -5.09 -0.80 -3.40
CA VAL A 525 -5.81 0.31 -4.04
C VAL A 525 -5.95 0.03 -5.54
N LEU A 526 -7.11 -0.50 -5.96
CA LEU A 526 -7.39 -0.76 -7.38
C LEU A 526 -8.04 0.46 -8.05
N LEU A 527 -7.86 0.56 -9.37
CA LEU A 527 -8.31 1.68 -10.19
C LEU A 527 -9.13 1.18 -11.39
N ASP A 528 -10.32 1.76 -11.58
CA ASP A 528 -11.16 1.48 -12.74
C ASP A 528 -10.84 2.36 -13.95
N ASP A 529 -11.62 2.23 -15.03
CA ASP A 529 -11.42 2.91 -16.31
C ASP A 529 -11.28 4.44 -16.20
N LYS A 530 -11.86 5.06 -15.17
CA LYS A 530 -11.87 6.51 -14.91
C LYS A 530 -10.88 6.96 -13.82
N PHE A 531 -9.99 6.06 -13.41
CA PHE A 531 -9.14 6.24 -12.23
C PHE A 531 -9.98 6.54 -10.96
N GLU A 532 -11.18 5.96 -10.84
CA GLU A 532 -11.86 5.92 -9.54
C GLU A 532 -11.27 4.80 -8.68
N VAL A 533 -11.05 5.11 -7.41
CA VAL A 533 -10.51 4.16 -6.42
C VAL A 533 -11.54 3.13 -6.03
N ARG A 534 -11.10 1.86 -5.98
CA ARG A 534 -11.79 0.76 -5.33
C ARG A 534 -10.80 -0.03 -4.46
N LEU A 535 -11.01 0.01 -3.16
CA LEU A 535 -10.18 -0.68 -2.18
C LEU A 535 -10.53 -2.19 -2.18
N GLY A 536 -9.51 -3.04 -2.35
CA GLY A 536 -9.59 -4.50 -2.43
C GLY A 536 -8.77 -5.20 -1.35
N SER A 537 -8.41 -6.48 -1.54
CA SER A 537 -7.68 -7.29 -0.54
C SER A 537 -8.39 -7.41 0.81
N MET A 538 -9.72 -7.59 0.78
CA MET A 538 -10.60 -7.60 1.96
C MET A 538 -10.41 -8.83 2.88
N SER A 539 -9.55 -9.79 2.53
CA SER A 539 -9.34 -11.03 3.29
C SER A 539 -8.79 -10.86 4.71
N ASN A 540 -8.21 -9.71 5.04
CA ASN A 540 -7.72 -9.39 6.38
C ASN A 540 -8.73 -8.60 7.24
N ILE A 541 -9.91 -8.27 6.68
CA ILE A 541 -10.90 -7.39 7.30
C ILE A 541 -11.55 -8.03 8.53
N CYS A 542 -11.84 -7.23 9.56
CA CYS A 542 -12.63 -7.67 10.71
C CYS A 542 -13.37 -6.51 11.40
N ALA A 543 -14.47 -6.82 12.06
CA ALA A 543 -15.18 -5.88 12.93
C ALA A 543 -14.32 -5.46 14.15
N GLN A 544 -14.23 -4.14 14.41
CA GLN A 544 -13.56 -3.60 15.58
C GLN A 544 -14.38 -3.88 16.85
N GLN A 545 -13.85 -4.72 17.74
CA GLN A 545 -14.48 -5.00 19.03
C GLN A 545 -14.54 -3.73 19.87
N SER A 546 -15.76 -3.26 20.17
CA SER A 546 -15.97 -1.96 20.80
C SER A 546 -15.59 -1.96 22.29
N ALA A 547 -14.72 -1.04 22.70
CA ALA A 547 -14.31 -0.83 24.09
C ALA A 547 -15.40 -0.17 24.99
N GLY A 548 -16.67 -0.42 24.70
CA GLY A 548 -17.82 0.14 25.42
C GLY A 548 -18.07 -0.57 26.75
N SER A 549 -18.31 0.21 27.81
CA SER A 549 -18.76 -0.27 29.14
C SER A 549 -17.84 -1.25 29.89
N GLN A 550 -16.51 -1.15 29.72
CA GLN A 550 -15.57 -1.74 30.68
C GLN A 550 -15.41 -0.83 31.91
N ASN A 551 -16.22 -1.08 32.95
CA ASN A 551 -16.15 -0.39 34.24
C ASN A 551 -14.72 -0.38 34.80
N VAL A 552 -14.27 0.72 35.40
CA VAL A 552 -12.88 0.90 35.87
C VAL A 552 -12.39 -0.25 36.77
N PHE A 553 -13.27 -0.85 37.58
CA PHE A 553 -12.98 -2.02 38.41
C PHE A 553 -12.53 -3.27 37.63
N SER A 554 -13.03 -3.50 36.41
CA SER A 554 -12.59 -4.63 35.57
C SER A 554 -11.13 -4.52 35.13
N ARG A 555 -10.62 -3.29 35.00
CA ARG A 555 -9.21 -3.00 34.66
C ARG A 555 -8.25 -3.24 35.83
N ILE A 556 -8.77 -3.21 37.07
CA ILE A 556 -8.00 -3.47 38.30
C ILE A 556 -8.05 -4.95 38.68
N LEU A 557 -9.15 -5.66 38.38
CA LEU A 557 -9.29 -7.09 38.65
C LEU A 557 -8.59 -8.00 37.62
N ARG A 558 -8.19 -7.49 36.45
CA ARG A 558 -7.28 -8.20 35.54
C ARG A 558 -5.83 -8.10 36.00
N SER A 559 -5.54 -8.84 37.08
CA SER A 559 -4.19 -9.29 37.38
C SER A 559 -3.63 -10.14 36.23
N SER A 560 -2.32 -10.39 36.23
CA SER A 560 -1.62 -11.11 35.16
C SER A 560 -2.18 -12.53 34.93
N LYS A 561 -2.06 -13.01 33.68
CA LYS A 561 -2.55 -14.31 33.14
C LYS A 561 -4.02 -14.40 32.71
N SER A 562 -4.49 -13.48 31.86
CA SER A 562 -5.39 -13.82 30.74
C SER A 562 -5.57 -12.59 29.84
N LEU A 563 -4.92 -12.62 28.67
CA LEU A 563 -5.28 -11.82 27.50
C LEU A 563 -5.05 -12.72 26.29
N ASP A 564 -6.09 -12.93 25.50
CA ASP A 564 -6.11 -13.86 24.38
C ASP A 564 -5.18 -13.34 23.27
N LYS A 565 -4.31 -14.11 22.62
CA LYS A 565 -4.30 -15.58 22.43
C LYS A 565 -5.52 -16.13 21.68
N ASN A 566 -5.98 -15.40 20.66
CA ASN A 566 -6.55 -15.96 19.42
C ASN A 566 -6.74 -14.94 18.26
N THR A 567 -5.83 -13.98 18.08
CA THR A 567 -5.68 -13.24 16.81
C THR A 567 -4.22 -13.13 16.41
N SER A 568 -3.81 -13.84 15.36
CA SER A 568 -2.50 -13.71 14.72
C SER A 568 -2.58 -12.67 13.60
N GLY A 569 -1.75 -11.62 13.65
CA GLY A 569 -1.64 -10.61 12.60
C GLY A 569 -1.69 -9.16 13.13
N PRO A 570 -1.81 -8.16 12.24
CA PRO A 570 -1.74 -6.75 12.61
C PRO A 570 -2.90 -6.27 13.52
N PRO A 571 -2.71 -5.16 14.27
CA PRO A 571 -3.71 -4.63 15.19
C PRO A 571 -5.05 -4.29 14.51
N ALA A 572 -6.14 -4.89 15.00
CA ALA A 572 -7.50 -4.62 14.55
C ALA A 572 -8.02 -3.28 15.13
N THR A 573 -7.45 -2.15 14.71
CA THR A 573 -7.93 -0.80 15.05
C THR A 573 -7.98 0.13 13.84
N CYS A 574 -8.99 1.00 13.77
CA CYS A 574 -9.09 2.05 12.74
C CYS A 574 -7.83 2.93 12.68
N SER A 575 -7.15 3.13 13.82
CA SER A 575 -5.89 3.86 13.91
C SER A 575 -4.67 3.11 13.34
N TYR A 576 -4.77 1.82 13.04
CA TYR A 576 -3.76 1.07 12.29
C TYR A 576 -3.92 1.33 10.79
N ASP A 577 -5.13 1.17 10.26
CA ASP A 577 -5.50 1.51 8.88
C ASP A 577 -5.08 2.95 8.51
N VAL A 578 -5.28 3.92 9.40
CA VAL A 578 -4.80 5.32 9.20
C VAL A 578 -3.28 5.41 9.05
N TYR A 579 -2.50 4.64 9.80
CA TYR A 579 -1.04 4.62 9.64
C TYR A 579 -0.63 3.95 8.33
N CYS A 580 -1.28 2.83 7.96
CA CYS A 580 -1.06 2.14 6.68
C CYS A 580 -1.36 3.07 5.49
N PHE A 581 -2.49 3.77 5.52
CA PHE A 581 -2.82 4.79 4.52
C PHE A 581 -1.81 5.97 4.55
N GLY A 582 -1.30 6.35 5.72
CA GLY A 582 -0.20 7.31 5.85
C GLY A 582 1.06 6.92 5.07
N LYS A 583 1.38 5.62 4.96
CA LYS A 583 2.45 5.11 4.08
C LYS A 583 2.10 5.35 2.61
N VAL A 584 0.89 4.97 2.18
CA VAL A 584 0.40 5.14 0.79
C VAL A 584 0.39 6.61 0.35
N ILE A 585 0.03 7.56 1.22
CA ILE A 585 0.11 9.00 0.89
C ILE A 585 1.58 9.42 0.66
N LEU A 586 2.54 8.91 1.44
CA LEU A 586 3.96 9.19 1.17
C LEU A 586 4.44 8.56 -0.15
N GLU A 587 3.99 7.37 -0.52
CA GLU A 587 4.31 6.80 -1.83
C GLU A 587 3.77 7.66 -2.98
N LEU A 588 2.53 8.16 -2.86
CA LEU A 588 1.94 9.11 -3.82
C LEU A 588 2.74 10.42 -3.93
N VAL A 589 3.22 10.98 -2.82
CA VAL A 589 4.03 12.21 -2.81
C VAL A 589 5.44 11.97 -3.38
N THR A 590 6.08 10.86 -3.03
CA THR A 590 7.52 10.61 -3.27
C THR A 590 7.83 9.78 -4.51
N GLY A 591 6.85 9.09 -5.09
CA GLY A 591 7.05 8.15 -6.20
C GLY A 591 7.69 6.82 -5.78
N ASN A 592 8.05 6.63 -4.51
CA ASN A 592 8.79 5.47 -4.01
C ASN A 592 7.85 4.36 -3.53
N PHE A 593 7.16 3.70 -4.48
CA PHE A 593 6.19 2.64 -4.19
C PHE A 593 6.85 1.31 -3.80
N GLY A 594 6.24 0.61 -2.85
CA GLY A 594 6.68 -0.67 -2.28
C GLY A 594 6.81 -0.63 -0.75
N VAL A 595 7.02 0.56 -0.19
CA VAL A 595 7.19 0.81 1.24
C VAL A 595 5.91 0.57 2.05
N SER A 596 4.71 0.72 1.45
CA SER A 596 3.46 0.53 2.19
C SER A 596 3.25 -0.93 2.64
N GLY A 597 3.61 -1.91 1.81
CA GLY A 597 3.51 -3.34 2.13
C GLY A 597 4.60 -3.87 3.07
N SER A 598 5.81 -3.31 3.04
CA SER A 598 6.95 -3.76 3.83
C SER A 598 7.01 -3.10 5.21
N ASN A 599 7.31 -3.88 6.27
CA ASN A 599 7.48 -3.40 7.65
C ASN A 599 8.85 -3.83 8.21
N ASP A 600 9.85 -3.89 7.34
CA ASP A 600 11.25 -4.18 7.67
C ASP A 600 11.96 -2.93 8.23
N ALA A 601 13.18 -3.13 8.75
CA ALA A 601 13.97 -2.05 9.36
C ALA A 601 14.39 -0.95 8.36
N GLY A 602 14.61 -1.28 7.07
CA GLY A 602 14.94 -0.32 6.02
C GLY A 602 13.73 0.53 5.62
N SER A 603 12.53 -0.06 5.55
CA SER A 603 11.28 0.71 5.35
C SER A 603 11.00 1.65 6.51
N GLU A 604 11.17 1.22 7.76
CA GLU A 604 11.02 2.10 8.93
C GLU A 604 12.11 3.18 9.00
N GLU A 605 13.36 2.88 8.62
CA GLU A 605 14.43 3.89 8.48
C GLU A 605 14.12 4.92 7.39
N TRP A 606 13.62 4.48 6.22
CA TRP A 606 13.20 5.37 5.14
C TRP A 606 12.00 6.23 5.55
N LEU A 607 11.01 5.67 6.25
CA LEU A 607 9.86 6.41 6.79
C LEU A 607 10.31 7.44 7.82
N ALA A 608 11.24 7.10 8.72
CA ALA A 608 11.81 8.05 9.67
C ALA A 608 12.60 9.17 8.95
N GLY A 609 13.47 8.82 8.00
CA GLY A 609 14.24 9.79 7.21
C GLY A 609 13.36 10.74 6.40
N THR A 610 12.31 10.22 5.76
CA THR A 610 11.38 11.00 4.92
C THR A 610 10.44 11.86 5.79
N THR A 611 9.86 11.30 6.85
CA THR A 611 9.02 12.10 7.77
C THR A 611 9.81 13.16 8.53
N ASN A 612 11.11 13.00 8.75
CA ASN A 612 11.95 14.06 9.32
C ASN A 612 12.11 15.28 8.39
N ARG A 613 12.07 15.10 7.06
CA ARG A 613 12.13 16.20 6.07
C ARG A 613 10.82 16.97 5.92
N ILE A 614 9.69 16.37 6.31
CA ILE A 614 8.37 17.02 6.25
C ILE A 614 8.18 17.93 7.48
N SER A 615 8.11 19.25 7.27
CA SER A 615 7.95 20.24 8.33
C SER A 615 6.75 21.16 8.07
N ILE A 616 6.03 21.54 9.11
CA ILE A 616 4.91 22.50 9.02
C ILE A 616 5.37 23.97 9.03
N SER A 617 6.68 24.20 9.19
CA SER A 617 7.28 25.55 9.21
C SER A 617 8.23 25.80 8.03
N ASP A 618 8.38 24.83 7.13
CA ASP A 618 9.36 24.83 6.04
C ASP A 618 8.72 24.09 4.85
N LYS A 619 8.34 24.87 3.82
CA LYS A 619 7.83 24.38 2.52
C LYS A 619 8.99 23.79 1.72
N ASP A 620 10.10 24.50 1.64
CA ASP A 620 11.21 24.26 0.72
C ASP A 620 11.81 22.84 0.88
N SER A 621 11.91 22.31 2.10
CA SER A 621 12.35 20.93 2.35
C SER A 621 11.53 19.87 1.61
N ILE A 622 10.26 20.13 1.24
CA ILE A 622 9.43 19.18 0.49
C ILE A 622 10.00 18.86 -0.90
N THR A 623 10.65 19.83 -1.54
CA THR A 623 11.21 19.69 -2.90
C THR A 623 12.26 18.57 -2.98
N ASN A 624 12.88 18.23 -1.85
CA ASN A 624 13.88 17.16 -1.72
C ASN A 624 13.28 15.75 -1.53
N ILE A 625 11.95 15.61 -1.51
CA ILE A 625 11.26 14.31 -1.38
C ILE A 625 10.15 14.08 -2.41
N ILE A 626 9.73 15.09 -3.17
CA ILE A 626 8.71 14.92 -4.21
C ILE A 626 9.24 14.00 -5.33
N ASP A 627 8.34 13.20 -5.90
CA ASP A 627 8.60 12.38 -7.10
C ASP A 627 9.23 13.24 -8.22
N PRO A 628 10.48 12.97 -8.65
CA PRO A 628 11.15 13.75 -9.70
C PRO A 628 10.49 13.66 -11.09
N LEU A 629 9.47 12.79 -11.28
CA LEU A 629 8.67 12.69 -12.49
C LEU A 629 7.33 13.44 -12.40
N LEU A 630 7.00 13.99 -11.23
CA LEU A 630 5.78 14.77 -11.02
C LEU A 630 6.06 16.25 -11.35
N VAL A 631 5.36 16.77 -12.37
CA VAL A 631 5.36 18.21 -12.67
C VAL A 631 4.44 18.91 -11.68
N VAL A 632 4.97 19.88 -10.93
CA VAL A 632 4.28 20.62 -9.87
C VAL A 632 4.58 22.11 -10.05
N ASP A 633 3.54 22.96 -10.11
CA ASP A 633 3.66 24.41 -10.04
C ASP A 633 3.56 24.92 -8.59
N GLU A 634 3.72 26.22 -8.34
CA GLU A 634 3.77 26.77 -6.98
C GLU A 634 2.48 26.58 -6.15
N ASP A 635 1.31 26.57 -6.82
CA ASP A 635 0.00 26.37 -6.17
C ASP A 635 -0.17 24.90 -5.77
N HIS A 636 0.06 23.97 -6.72
CA HIS A 636 0.07 22.54 -6.42
C HIS A 636 1.17 22.17 -5.42
N LEU A 637 2.30 22.89 -5.36
CA LEU A 637 3.38 22.65 -4.40
C LEU A 637 2.97 22.99 -2.95
N GLU A 638 2.08 23.96 -2.72
CA GLU A 638 1.46 24.14 -1.40
C GLU A 638 0.55 22.95 -1.03
N GLU A 639 -0.14 22.36 -2.00
CA GLU A 639 -0.98 21.18 -1.76
C GLU A 639 -0.16 19.93 -1.47
N VAL A 640 0.89 19.65 -2.26
CA VAL A 640 1.79 18.51 -2.03
C VAL A 640 2.42 18.58 -0.64
N TRP A 641 2.88 19.76 -0.23
CA TRP A 641 3.41 20.01 1.11
C TRP A 641 2.35 19.78 2.21
N ALA A 642 1.13 20.29 2.02
CA ALA A 642 0.03 20.07 2.96
C ALA A 642 -0.38 18.59 3.08
N VAL A 643 -0.47 17.86 1.97
CA VAL A 643 -0.77 16.41 1.95
C VAL A 643 0.34 15.60 2.61
N ALA A 644 1.61 15.98 2.43
CA ALA A 644 2.73 15.36 3.14
C ALA A 644 2.64 15.56 4.67
N ILE A 645 2.15 16.71 5.15
CA ILE A 645 1.87 16.96 6.57
C ILE A 645 0.72 16.07 7.08
N VAL A 646 -0.32 15.85 6.26
CA VAL A 646 -1.39 14.88 6.56
C VAL A 646 -0.79 13.47 6.71
N ALA A 647 0.05 13.04 5.77
CA ALA A 647 0.73 11.74 5.80
C ALA A 647 1.60 11.56 7.06
N LYS A 648 2.46 12.54 7.38
CA LYS A 648 3.29 12.55 8.60
C LYS A 648 2.47 12.44 9.89
N THR A 649 1.25 12.99 9.91
CA THR A 649 0.36 12.92 11.07
C THR A 649 -0.35 11.57 11.16
N CYS A 650 -0.74 10.98 10.02
CA CYS A 650 -1.24 9.61 9.95
C CYS A 650 -0.19 8.60 10.43
N LEU A 651 1.09 8.85 10.11
CA LEU A 651 2.25 8.06 10.52
C LEU A 651 2.70 8.27 11.98
N ASN A 652 1.91 8.93 12.85
CA ASN A 652 2.31 9.18 14.23
C ASN A 652 2.60 7.87 14.98
N SER A 653 3.73 7.78 15.70
CA SER A 653 4.10 6.59 16.47
C SER A 653 3.15 6.27 17.64
N LYS A 654 2.32 7.23 18.06
CA LYS A 654 1.25 7.02 19.05
C LYS A 654 -0.10 6.89 18.34
N PRO A 655 -0.75 5.71 18.33
CA PRO A 655 -2.03 5.53 17.62
C PRO A 655 -3.14 6.50 18.06
N SER A 656 -3.15 6.92 19.32
CA SER A 656 -4.09 7.91 19.87
C SER A 656 -3.82 9.37 19.47
N ARG A 657 -2.78 9.63 18.68
CA ARG A 657 -2.48 10.92 18.04
C ARG A 657 -2.73 10.92 16.54
N ARG A 658 -3.11 9.78 15.95
CA ARG A 658 -3.48 9.69 14.54
C ARG A 658 -4.90 10.27 14.37
N PRO A 659 -5.17 10.98 13.27
CA PRO A 659 -6.53 11.44 12.94
C PRO A 659 -7.49 10.26 12.70
N SER A 660 -8.80 10.51 12.71
CA SER A 660 -9.79 9.57 12.15
C SER A 660 -9.86 9.69 10.63
N ALA A 661 -10.31 8.63 9.94
CA ALA A 661 -10.50 8.63 8.48
C ALA A 661 -11.28 9.87 8.00
N ARG A 662 -12.41 10.19 8.64
CA ARG A 662 -13.24 11.36 8.33
C ARG A 662 -12.57 12.73 8.52
N TYR A 663 -11.49 12.81 9.29
CA TYR A 663 -10.68 14.02 9.42
C TYR A 663 -9.53 14.04 8.40
N VAL A 664 -8.97 12.88 8.03
CA VAL A 664 -8.02 12.75 6.91
C VAL A 664 -8.70 13.12 5.59
N LEU A 665 -9.89 12.57 5.32
CA LEU A 665 -10.69 12.90 4.14
C LEU A 665 -10.86 14.42 3.99
N LYS A 666 -11.33 15.09 5.05
CA LYS A 666 -11.51 16.56 5.09
C LYS A 666 -10.22 17.38 4.96
N ALA A 667 -9.06 16.76 5.16
CA ALA A 667 -7.76 17.37 4.91
C ALA A 667 -7.35 17.21 3.44
N LEU A 668 -7.69 16.09 2.80
CA LEU A 668 -7.43 15.82 1.38
C LEU A 668 -8.44 16.54 0.45
N GLU A 669 -9.70 16.69 0.88
CA GLU A 669 -10.71 17.58 0.25
C GLU A 669 -10.27 19.05 0.19
N ASN A 670 -9.33 19.48 1.05
CA ASN A 670 -8.87 20.86 1.10
C ASN A 670 -7.47 21.03 1.75
N PRO A 671 -6.38 20.61 1.09
CA PRO A 671 -5.06 20.54 1.71
C PRO A 671 -4.56 21.89 2.24
N LEU A 672 -4.83 22.96 1.49
CA LEU A 672 -4.37 24.32 1.78
C LEU A 672 -4.88 24.83 3.16
N ARG A 673 -5.97 24.29 3.70
CA ARG A 673 -6.47 24.61 5.07
C ARG A 673 -5.66 23.98 6.20
N VAL A 674 -4.82 22.99 5.92
CA VAL A 674 -3.86 22.40 6.88
C VAL A 674 -2.73 23.40 7.18
N VAL A 675 -2.29 24.14 6.16
CA VAL A 675 -1.05 24.95 6.20
C VAL A 675 -1.26 26.47 6.26
N ARG A 676 -2.38 27.00 5.74
CA ARG A 676 -2.64 28.45 5.70
C ARG A 676 -3.06 29.03 7.07
N ALA A 677 -2.10 29.08 7.98
CA ALA A 677 -2.19 29.67 9.32
C ALA A 677 -0.98 30.55 9.73
N GLY A 678 0.13 30.52 8.98
CA GLY A 678 1.35 31.28 9.32
C GLY A 678 1.44 32.69 8.73
N SER A 679 0.87 32.93 7.54
CA SER A 679 1.25 34.06 6.69
C SER A 679 0.08 34.99 6.34
N GLN A 680 -0.28 35.91 7.24
CA GLN A 680 -0.73 37.27 6.87
C GLN A 680 -0.90 38.19 8.09
N SER A 681 -0.50 39.45 7.92
CA SER A 681 -0.75 40.53 8.89
C SER A 681 -2.10 41.20 8.61
N ASN A 682 -2.81 41.58 9.68
CA ASN A 682 -3.82 42.64 9.76
C ASN A 682 -4.53 43.11 8.47
N SER A 683 -5.56 42.37 7.99
CA SER A 683 -6.89 42.93 7.68
C SER A 683 -7.84 41.92 7.03
N ALA A 684 -8.80 41.37 7.80
CA ALA A 684 -10.15 41.00 7.33
C ALA A 684 -10.98 40.43 8.50
N ARG A 685 -11.95 41.21 9.01
CA ARG A 685 -13.04 40.65 9.84
C ARG A 685 -14.14 40.11 8.91
N LEU A 686 -14.27 38.79 8.78
CA LEU A 686 -15.56 38.12 8.55
C LEU A 686 -15.53 36.69 9.16
N ARG A 687 -16.70 36.13 9.45
CA ARG A 687 -16.86 35.03 10.42
C ARG A 687 -17.00 33.64 9.78
N SER A 688 -16.23 32.68 10.29
CA SER A 688 -16.78 31.38 10.72
C SER A 688 -15.89 30.78 11.81
N SER A 689 -16.44 30.53 13.00
CA SER A 689 -15.66 30.15 14.20
C SER A 689 -16.16 28.84 14.82
N SER A 690 -15.63 27.72 14.31
CA SER A 690 -15.72 26.40 14.96
C SER A 690 -14.59 25.47 14.48
N SER A 691 -14.36 25.38 13.18
CA SER A 691 -13.40 24.43 12.60
C SER A 691 -11.92 24.79 12.85
N ARG A 692 -11.56 26.09 12.89
CA ARG A 692 -10.16 26.55 12.86
C ARG A 692 -9.31 26.01 14.03
N SER A 693 -9.86 25.88 15.23
CA SER A 693 -9.15 25.30 16.38
C SER A 693 -8.96 23.78 16.27
N SER A 694 -9.87 23.07 15.62
CA SER A 694 -9.78 21.62 15.43
C SER A 694 -8.62 21.23 14.49
N TRP A 695 -8.31 22.07 13.51
CA TRP A 695 -7.19 21.83 12.59
C TRP A 695 -5.84 21.99 13.32
N GLN A 696 -5.73 23.00 14.19
CA GLN A 696 -4.55 23.18 15.04
C GLN A 696 -4.37 22.07 16.09
N SER A 697 -5.43 21.60 16.75
CA SER A 697 -5.29 20.62 17.84
C SER A 697 -4.83 19.23 17.38
N ALA A 698 -5.10 18.85 16.13
CA ALA A 698 -4.72 17.53 15.58
C ALA A 698 -3.46 17.55 14.71
N PHE A 699 -3.11 18.66 14.03
CA PHE A 699 -1.90 18.72 13.19
C PHE A 699 -0.69 19.45 13.82
N LEU A 700 -0.88 20.34 14.80
CA LEU A 700 0.20 21.22 15.33
C LEU A 700 0.77 20.82 16.70
N GLN A 701 0.53 19.58 17.19
CA GLN A 701 1.17 19.06 18.42
C GLN A 701 2.65 18.64 18.20
N GLY A 702 3.45 19.56 17.65
CA GLY A 702 4.81 19.32 17.17
C GLY A 702 5.94 20.14 17.80
N ASN A 703 5.66 21.20 18.59
CA ASN A 703 6.70 21.87 19.41
C ASN A 703 6.13 22.86 20.46
N ARG A 704 6.00 22.40 21.71
CA ARG A 704 6.08 23.25 22.93
C ARG A 704 6.63 22.45 24.10
N TYR A 705 7.92 22.57 24.36
CA TYR A 705 8.48 22.32 25.69
C TYR A 705 8.12 23.50 26.59
N GLN A 706 7.23 23.28 27.56
CA GLN A 706 7.16 24.11 28.76
C GLN A 706 6.68 23.27 29.94
N SER A 707 7.57 23.10 30.90
CA SER A 707 7.36 22.37 32.15
C SER A 707 6.47 23.18 33.10
N TYR A 708 5.39 22.58 33.59
CA TYR A 708 4.77 22.91 34.88
C TYR A 708 4.25 21.64 35.56
N GLU A 709 3.94 21.72 36.85
CA GLU A 709 4.06 20.60 37.78
C GLU A 709 2.83 19.70 37.93
N VAL A 710 3.03 18.60 38.67
CA VAL A 710 1.96 17.74 39.19
C VAL A 710 1.10 18.51 40.18
N MET A 711 -0.23 18.47 40.02
CA MET A 711 -1.16 18.71 41.13
C MET A 711 -2.40 17.82 41.00
N SER A 712 -2.75 17.13 42.09
CA SER A 712 -3.94 16.28 42.20
C SER A 712 -5.19 17.09 42.58
N PRO A 713 -6.41 16.58 42.33
CA PRO A 713 -7.62 17.36 42.45
C PRO A 713 -8.04 17.61 43.90
N SER A 714 -8.42 18.84 44.20
CA SER A 714 -9.23 19.22 45.35
C SER A 714 -10.28 20.24 44.89
N GLY A 715 -11.45 20.29 45.53
CA GLY A 715 -12.56 21.11 45.04
C GLY A 715 -13.47 21.62 46.14
N ARG A 716 -14.11 22.77 45.87
CA ARG A 716 -15.30 23.30 46.56
C ARG A 716 -15.93 24.44 45.75
N MET A 717 -17.24 24.30 45.52
CA MET A 717 -18.33 25.22 45.90
C MET A 717 -18.22 26.74 45.63
N LEU A 718 -19.28 27.29 44.97
CA LEU A 718 -20.03 28.56 45.23
C LEU A 718 -19.23 29.88 45.42
N ASP A 719 -19.67 31.07 44.99
CA ASP A 719 -20.98 31.67 44.66
C ASP A 719 -20.74 32.71 43.50
N ARG A 720 -21.63 33.06 42.55
CA ARG A 720 -22.98 33.66 42.55
C ARG A 720 -22.99 35.21 42.56
N ARG A 721 -23.76 35.79 41.61
CA ARG A 721 -24.05 37.23 41.33
C ARG A 721 -22.85 38.06 40.79
N GLY A 722 -23.07 39.05 39.91
CA GLY A 722 -24.26 39.33 39.10
C GLY A 722 -24.47 40.81 38.71
N SER A 723 -25.25 41.04 37.64
CA SER A 723 -25.85 42.33 37.21
C SER A 723 -24.92 43.47 36.75
N VAL A 724 -25.22 44.06 35.60
CA VAL A 724 -25.65 45.48 35.42
C VAL A 724 -26.35 45.58 34.06
N ARG A 725 -27.19 46.61 33.84
CA ARG A 725 -28.18 46.69 32.75
C ARG A 725 -28.36 48.12 32.24
N SER A 726 -28.18 48.33 30.94
CA SER A 726 -28.67 49.49 30.16
C SER A 726 -28.86 49.03 28.69
N HIS A 727 -29.95 49.25 27.93
CA HIS A 727 -31.04 50.25 27.80
C HIS A 727 -30.79 51.42 26.83
N ILE A 728 -31.56 51.42 25.72
CA ILE A 728 -32.05 52.58 24.92
C ILE A 728 -30.95 53.29 24.08
N SER A 729 -31.12 53.79 22.84
CA SER A 729 -32.26 53.96 21.89
C SER A 729 -31.81 53.51 20.46
N GLY A 730 -32.50 53.68 19.31
CA GLY A 730 -33.82 54.25 18.98
C GLY A 730 -33.77 55.31 17.84
N GLY A 731 -34.69 55.23 16.86
CA GLY A 731 -34.73 56.06 15.62
C GLY A 731 -33.92 55.43 14.46
N GLU A 732 -34.42 55.13 13.25
CA GLU A 732 -35.28 55.81 12.27
C GLU A 732 -34.55 56.73 11.26
N ALA A 733 -34.55 56.32 9.98
CA ALA A 733 -34.62 57.19 8.79
C ALA A 733 -34.93 56.36 7.54
N SER A 734 -35.64 56.93 6.55
CA SER A 734 -36.06 56.29 5.30
C SER A 734 -35.35 56.92 4.09
N SER A 735 -35.21 56.18 2.98
CA SER A 735 -35.40 56.73 1.62
C SER A 735 -35.40 55.64 0.54
N SER A 736 -35.96 55.98 -0.63
CA SER A 736 -36.13 55.10 -1.80
C SER A 736 -35.31 55.61 -2.99
N PHE A 737 -35.08 54.78 -4.02
CA PHE A 737 -35.62 55.04 -5.38
C PHE A 737 -35.51 53.81 -6.31
N LYS A 738 -35.98 53.92 -7.57
CA LYS A 738 -36.15 52.85 -8.57
C LYS A 738 -35.52 53.22 -9.93
N ARG A 739 -35.58 52.28 -10.90
CA ARG A 739 -35.48 52.41 -12.39
C ARG A 739 -34.06 52.54 -12.99
N SER A 740 -33.80 52.14 -14.25
CA SER A 740 -34.63 51.43 -15.27
C SER A 740 -33.76 50.64 -16.27
N LEU A 741 -34.38 49.68 -16.99
CA LEU A 741 -33.87 48.99 -18.19
C LEU A 741 -34.13 49.78 -19.50
N ARG A 742 -33.26 49.56 -20.50
CA ARG A 742 -33.49 49.30 -21.95
C ARG A 742 -32.10 49.12 -22.63
N GLU A 743 -31.74 48.15 -23.49
CA GLU A 743 -32.40 47.21 -24.44
C GLU A 743 -32.31 47.65 -25.92
N ILE A 744 -32.21 46.66 -26.83
CA ILE A 744 -32.18 46.68 -28.32
C ILE A 744 -30.77 46.67 -28.98
N ALA A 745 -30.63 45.83 -30.02
CA ALA A 745 -29.44 45.61 -30.88
C ALA A 745 -29.73 46.04 -32.35
N PRO A 746 -28.83 45.84 -33.36
CA PRO A 746 -28.73 44.53 -34.04
C PRO A 746 -27.33 44.16 -34.62
N ASP A 747 -27.27 43.00 -35.29
CA ASP A 747 -26.16 42.44 -36.10
C ASP A 747 -26.10 43.05 -37.54
N PRO A 748 -24.98 42.93 -38.28
CA PRO A 748 -25.08 42.21 -39.57
C PRO A 748 -23.83 41.44 -40.08
N GLN A 749 -24.07 40.18 -40.46
CA GLN A 749 -23.73 39.53 -41.76
C GLN A 749 -22.27 39.26 -42.22
N VAL A 750 -21.98 37.96 -42.35
CA VAL A 750 -21.58 37.20 -43.58
C VAL A 750 -20.60 37.83 -44.60
N LEU A 751 -19.53 37.07 -44.91
CA LEU A 751 -19.01 36.89 -46.27
C LEU A 751 -18.26 35.54 -46.39
N ASP A 752 -18.59 34.75 -47.42
CA ASP A 752 -17.80 33.59 -47.89
C ASP A 752 -16.83 34.05 -48.99
N GLU A 753 -15.70 33.35 -49.18
CA GLU A 753 -15.06 33.29 -50.50
C GLU A 753 -14.21 32.00 -50.67
N ASP A 754 -14.66 31.11 -51.56
CA ASP A 754 -13.86 30.03 -52.15
C ASP A 754 -13.06 30.57 -53.34
N VAL A 755 -11.90 29.99 -53.64
CA VAL A 755 -11.43 29.67 -55.02
C VAL A 755 -10.17 28.80 -54.95
N ALA A 756 -10.05 27.85 -55.89
CA ALA A 756 -8.94 26.89 -55.96
C ALA A 756 -8.08 27.07 -57.22
N VAL A 757 -6.81 26.64 -57.14
CA VAL A 757 -6.05 25.92 -58.19
C VAL A 757 -5.15 24.90 -57.50
#